data_AF-A0AAN7TRT0-F1
#
_entry.id   AF-A0AAN7TRT0-F1
#
_cell.length_a   1.000
_cell.length_b   1.000
_cell.length_c   1.000
_cell.angle_alpha   90.00
_cell.angle_beta   90.00
_cell.angle_gamma   90.00
#
_symmetry.space_group_name_H-M   'P 1'
#
loop_
_entity.id
_entity.type
_entity.pdbx_description
1 polymer ?
#
loop_
_entity_poly.entity_id
_entity_poly.type
_entity_poly.pdbx_seq_one_letter_code
_entity_poly.pdbx_strand_id
1 'polypeptide(L)'
;MSFVLDQIRRIDAQLDRVQLASIPAASPNISRTNTSTLEATGLTKPSTRLLALQTSIRGLTPYASDKYALLRPAQISFFLSALSDHPEAPLAIAEDDRPRKEPFETELEWLLVSKAVAQTYGFALQSILDNTVAIADDLFYWDEVLGSRSFSALYGIQISPFQFWHWTTLVWEDVKARGGNFGVTNARQDAADTLGKRWGEFYALVRQVVRERSVEEINKQVLSPVTRLRGEIRRKKAQLKKVRLRNANALGVLLGEGLANESAHGEALASADMAQTQLQWKSSIARNVALLEAVLAKANDVDIPVEKFDAAVAELTNDDPMYGVDMSTDVEGGSSMTVQPQDVAERLTRVLKLALPQYDASLRQAVREHGKPSRLVRYWLPVTAGILSSSTILRILVNRKAEIMQWIQDFGVTVIDFWRNWIVEPTKKVIGTIRHDESSEVSIMSKRSLEGDRDSLERMVVDFAIDNPASATGTKAPLTPDEITSIRAAVREGDLTPVLKAYEQDLASPLMGTVRGNLIRALLIQIQKTKVDVEVAMGGIDALLKSQELVFGFVGLTPGILVTYFTIHYFRSSFMEKRGSKAARKQGVMVRQLRNIDRTLWGSEATEYGELPYKDQGLLLCDMHVLRGAAWRSMPAEVYREFSEDADELGDVRVGVERQKAVAERLRWAYGRYLS
;
A
#
# COMPACT_ATOMS: atom_id res chain seq x y z
N MET A 1 -9.27 -11.95 -4.07
CA MET A 1 -9.66 -13.23 -4.70
C MET A 1 -8.38 -14.00 -4.91
N SER A 2 -8.26 -15.20 -4.33
CA SER A 2 -7.04 -16.01 -4.45
C SER A 2 -7.17 -16.95 -5.65
N PHE A 3 -6.08 -17.11 -6.40
CA PHE A 3 -5.92 -18.11 -7.47
C PHE A 3 -6.45 -19.50 -7.08
N VAL A 4 -6.16 -19.91 -5.83
CA VAL A 4 -6.59 -21.20 -5.27
C VAL A 4 -8.12 -21.36 -5.26
N LEU A 5 -8.87 -20.29 -4.97
CA LEU A 5 -10.34 -20.33 -5.00
C LEU A 5 -10.88 -20.48 -6.42
N ASP A 6 -10.25 -19.82 -7.39
CA ASP A 6 -10.63 -19.95 -8.79
C ASP A 6 -10.34 -21.37 -9.30
N GLN A 7 -9.24 -22.00 -8.87
CA GLN A 7 -8.93 -23.40 -9.16
C GLN A 7 -9.94 -24.37 -8.52
N ILE A 8 -10.30 -24.18 -7.25
CA ILE A 8 -11.31 -25.03 -6.60
C ILE A 8 -12.66 -24.92 -7.29
N ARG A 9 -13.08 -23.70 -7.69
CA ARG A 9 -14.33 -23.49 -8.43
C ARG A 9 -14.30 -24.17 -9.79
N ARG A 10 -13.17 -24.15 -10.49
CA ARG A 10 -12.99 -24.89 -11.75
C ARG A 10 -13.11 -26.39 -11.53
N ILE A 11 -12.43 -26.93 -10.52
CA ILE A 11 -12.48 -28.36 -10.17
C ILE A 11 -13.91 -28.77 -9.78
N ASP A 12 -14.60 -27.99 -8.95
CA ASP A 12 -15.97 -28.28 -8.52
C ASP A 12 -16.98 -28.21 -9.68
N ALA A 13 -16.85 -27.21 -10.58
CA ALA A 13 -17.69 -27.10 -11.76
C ALA A 13 -17.52 -28.27 -12.74
N GLN A 14 -16.29 -28.79 -12.89
CA GLN A 14 -16.04 -29.99 -13.69
C GLN A 14 -16.58 -31.25 -13.02
N LEU A 15 -16.43 -31.36 -11.70
CA LEU A 15 -16.99 -32.46 -10.94
C LEU A 15 -18.53 -32.50 -11.07
N ASP A 16 -19.17 -31.34 -11.02
CA ASP A 16 -20.63 -31.21 -11.26
C ASP A 16 -21.00 -31.53 -12.72
N ARG A 17 -20.12 -31.23 -13.70
CA ARG A 17 -20.33 -31.63 -15.11
C ARG A 17 -20.24 -33.14 -15.30
N VAL A 18 -19.28 -33.81 -14.66
CA VAL A 18 -19.14 -35.28 -14.70
C VAL A 18 -20.35 -35.96 -14.03
N GLN A 19 -20.90 -35.36 -12.96
CA GLN A 19 -22.16 -35.81 -12.35
C GLN A 19 -23.36 -35.70 -13.29
N LEU A 20 -23.50 -34.58 -13.99
CA LEU A 20 -24.61 -34.39 -14.94
C LEU A 20 -24.51 -35.38 -16.11
N ALA A 21 -23.29 -35.76 -16.48
CA ALA A 21 -23.05 -36.78 -17.49
C ALA A 21 -23.39 -38.19 -16.96
N SER A 22 -23.15 -38.49 -15.68
CA SER A 22 -23.40 -39.82 -15.10
C SER A 22 -24.88 -40.14 -14.84
N ILE A 23 -25.79 -39.15 -14.85
CA ILE A 23 -27.23 -39.39 -14.75
C ILE A 23 -27.73 -39.94 -16.09
N PRO A 24 -28.25 -41.19 -16.16
CA PRO A 24 -28.79 -41.72 -17.41
C PRO A 24 -29.92 -40.83 -17.91
N ALA A 25 -29.86 -40.39 -19.17
CA ALA A 25 -30.94 -39.67 -19.83
C ALA A 25 -32.20 -40.56 -19.86
N ALA A 26 -33.07 -40.40 -18.85
CA ALA A 26 -34.41 -40.96 -18.89
C ALA A 26 -35.12 -40.38 -20.12
N SER A 27 -35.30 -41.20 -21.15
CA SER A 27 -35.98 -40.83 -22.38
C SER A 27 -37.40 -40.33 -22.08
N PRO A 28 -37.89 -39.28 -22.75
CA PRO A 28 -39.23 -38.74 -22.53
C PRO A 28 -40.24 -39.53 -23.36
N ASN A 29 -40.56 -40.77 -22.98
CA ASN A 29 -41.69 -41.50 -23.55
C ASN A 29 -42.82 -41.63 -22.53
N ILE A 30 -43.44 -40.50 -22.19
CA ILE A 30 -44.75 -40.49 -21.54
C ILE A 30 -45.80 -40.72 -22.65
N SER A 31 -46.02 -41.99 -22.98
CA SER A 31 -47.23 -42.39 -23.70
C SER A 31 -48.41 -42.24 -22.76
N ARG A 32 -49.28 -41.28 -23.06
CA ARG A 32 -50.59 -41.10 -22.44
C ARG A 32 -51.52 -42.23 -22.88
N THR A 33 -51.84 -43.15 -21.98
CA THR A 33 -53.04 -44.00 -22.09
C THR A 33 -53.62 -44.33 -20.72
N ASN A 34 -54.71 -43.61 -20.40
CA ASN A 34 -55.97 -44.01 -19.76
C ASN A 34 -56.03 -45.01 -18.59
N THR A 35 -56.55 -44.47 -17.49
CA THR A 35 -57.61 -44.99 -16.59
C THR A 35 -57.45 -46.33 -15.86
N SER A 36 -57.47 -46.17 -14.54
CA SER A 36 -58.21 -46.93 -13.52
C SER A 36 -57.68 -48.27 -13.01
N THR A 37 -57.56 -48.27 -11.68
CA THR A 37 -57.53 -49.38 -10.70
C THR A 37 -56.20 -50.07 -10.39
N LEU A 38 -55.96 -50.11 -9.06
CA LEU A 38 -55.17 -51.04 -8.26
C LEU A 38 -53.68 -50.72 -8.00
N GLU A 39 -53.40 -50.80 -6.70
CA GLU A 39 -52.11 -51.01 -6.02
C GLU A 39 -51.15 -49.84 -5.82
N ALA A 40 -51.29 -49.24 -4.64
CA ALA A 40 -50.21 -48.58 -3.93
C ALA A 40 -49.07 -49.58 -3.67
N THR A 41 -48.04 -49.57 -4.52
CA THR A 41 -46.75 -50.18 -4.24
C THR A 41 -45.66 -49.10 -4.21
N GLY A 42 -45.04 -48.93 -3.04
CA GLY A 42 -43.63 -48.55 -2.92
C GLY A 42 -43.21 -47.10 -3.18
N LEU A 43 -43.75 -46.11 -2.46
CA LEU A 43 -42.97 -44.91 -2.15
C LEU A 43 -42.06 -45.22 -0.96
N THR A 44 -40.87 -45.76 -1.24
CA THR A 44 -39.80 -45.91 -0.25
C THR A 44 -39.36 -44.51 0.20
N LYS A 45 -39.46 -44.23 1.51
CA LYS A 45 -38.90 -43.01 2.11
C LYS A 45 -37.39 -42.98 1.80
N PRO A 46 -36.80 -41.83 1.41
CA PRO A 46 -35.35 -41.75 1.18
C PRO A 46 -34.62 -42.16 2.47
N SER A 47 -33.64 -43.05 2.35
CA SER A 47 -32.89 -43.56 3.50
C SER A 47 -32.21 -42.39 4.25
N THR A 48 -32.15 -42.49 5.58
CA THR A 48 -31.49 -41.47 6.44
C THR A 48 -30.02 -41.26 6.06
N ARG A 49 -29.36 -42.30 5.54
CA ARG A 49 -28.01 -42.29 4.98
C ARG A 49 -27.91 -41.40 3.74
N LEU A 50 -28.84 -41.53 2.78
CA LEU A 50 -28.86 -40.69 1.58
C LEU A 50 -29.03 -39.21 1.90
N LEU A 51 -29.87 -38.87 2.89
CA LEU A 51 -30.03 -37.48 3.35
C LEU A 51 -28.76 -36.96 4.05
N ALA A 52 -28.07 -37.80 4.83
CA ALA A 52 -26.79 -37.44 5.46
C ALA A 52 -25.68 -37.20 4.41
N LEU A 53 -25.61 -38.01 3.35
CA LEU A 53 -24.70 -37.80 2.23
C LEU A 53 -25.04 -36.54 1.44
N GLN A 54 -26.32 -36.28 1.15
CA GLN A 54 -26.72 -35.07 0.42
C GLN A 54 -26.48 -33.79 1.22
N THR A 55 -26.70 -33.80 2.54
CA THR A 55 -26.42 -32.65 3.42
C THR A 55 -24.92 -32.39 3.57
N SER A 56 -24.09 -33.42 3.66
CA SER A 56 -22.64 -33.28 3.71
C SER A 56 -22.05 -32.81 2.37
N ILE A 57 -22.55 -33.31 1.23
CA ILE A 57 -22.20 -32.81 -0.11
C ILE A 57 -22.53 -31.31 -0.24
N ARG A 58 -23.74 -30.90 0.18
CA ARG A 58 -24.13 -29.47 0.18
C ARG A 58 -23.28 -28.62 1.12
N GLY A 59 -22.82 -29.19 2.24
CA GLY A 59 -21.91 -28.54 3.17
C GLY A 59 -20.49 -28.35 2.64
N LEU A 60 -20.04 -29.24 1.73
CA LEU A 60 -18.72 -29.21 1.10
C LEU A 60 -18.66 -28.34 -0.16
N THR A 61 -19.79 -28.08 -0.81
CA THR A 61 -19.87 -27.17 -1.97
C THR A 61 -19.57 -25.71 -1.57
N PRO A 62 -18.57 -25.06 -2.19
CA PRO A 62 -18.25 -23.67 -1.94
C PRO A 62 -19.38 -22.73 -2.42
N TYR A 63 -19.97 -21.95 -1.52
CA TYR A 63 -20.99 -20.96 -1.87
C TYR A 63 -20.38 -19.81 -2.71
N ALA A 64 -21.11 -19.36 -3.74
CA ALA A 64 -20.63 -18.41 -4.75
C ALA A 64 -20.16 -17.04 -4.21
N SER A 65 -20.61 -16.64 -3.01
CA SER A 65 -20.54 -15.23 -2.58
C SER A 65 -19.50 -14.89 -1.50
N ASP A 66 -18.74 -15.82 -0.91
CA ASP A 66 -18.01 -15.47 0.32
C ASP A 66 -16.50 -15.72 0.38
N LYS A 67 -15.84 -14.83 1.12
CA LYS A 67 -14.42 -14.84 1.50
C LYS A 67 -14.00 -16.09 2.33
N TYR A 68 -14.92 -17.02 2.54
CA TYR A 68 -14.82 -18.24 3.35
C TYR A 68 -15.12 -19.52 2.54
N ALA A 69 -14.89 -19.50 1.23
CA ALA A 69 -15.15 -20.66 0.37
C ALA A 69 -14.28 -21.89 0.68
N LEU A 70 -13.21 -21.75 1.48
CA LEU A 70 -12.37 -22.85 1.96
C LEU A 70 -12.76 -23.24 3.40
N LEU A 71 -13.20 -24.48 3.55
CA LEU A 71 -13.60 -25.06 4.83
C LEU A 71 -12.39 -25.38 5.71
N ARG A 72 -12.57 -25.31 7.03
CA ARG A 72 -11.50 -25.71 7.97
C ARG A 72 -11.29 -27.23 7.92
N PRO A 73 -10.06 -27.73 8.13
CA PRO A 73 -9.78 -29.17 8.16
C PRO A 73 -10.71 -29.98 9.07
N ALA A 74 -11.09 -29.41 10.23
CA ALA A 74 -12.03 -30.03 11.16
C ALA A 74 -13.45 -30.19 10.59
N GLN A 75 -13.92 -29.22 9.80
CA GLN A 75 -15.23 -29.27 9.14
C GLN A 75 -15.23 -30.31 8.01
N ILE A 76 -14.13 -30.40 7.25
CA ILE A 76 -13.98 -31.41 6.20
C ILE A 76 -13.97 -32.81 6.80
N SER A 77 -13.24 -33.02 7.91
CA SER A 77 -13.24 -34.31 8.62
C SER A 77 -14.60 -34.67 9.22
N PHE A 78 -15.41 -33.68 9.60
CA PHE A 78 -16.77 -33.91 10.08
C PHE A 78 -17.68 -34.40 8.95
N PHE A 79 -17.64 -33.76 7.78
CA PHE A 79 -18.44 -34.21 6.63
C PHE A 79 -17.98 -35.58 6.09
N LEU A 80 -16.69 -35.91 6.19
CA LEU A 80 -16.17 -37.25 5.84
C LEU A 80 -16.59 -38.35 6.81
N SER A 81 -16.88 -38.03 8.08
CA SER A 81 -17.43 -39.03 9.01
C SER A 81 -18.83 -39.52 8.62
N ALA A 82 -19.52 -38.85 7.69
CA ALA A 82 -20.74 -39.38 7.08
C ALA A 82 -20.50 -40.62 6.20
N LEU A 83 -19.25 -40.88 5.76
CA LEU A 83 -18.86 -42.11 5.06
C LEU A 83 -18.51 -43.28 6.01
N SER A 84 -18.18 -43.01 7.28
CA SER A 84 -17.87 -44.07 8.24
C SER A 84 -19.15 -44.71 8.74
N ASP A 85 -19.35 -46.00 8.46
CA ASP A 85 -20.42 -46.81 9.04
C ASP A 85 -20.23 -46.89 10.56
N HIS A 86 -20.87 -46.00 11.32
CA HIS A 86 -21.08 -46.19 12.76
C HIS A 86 -22.49 -46.76 13.00
N PRO A 87 -22.63 -48.08 13.19
CA PRO A 87 -23.86 -48.68 13.68
C PRO A 87 -23.93 -48.50 15.19
N GLU A 88 -24.47 -47.37 15.67
CA GLU A 88 -24.95 -47.31 17.04
C GLU A 88 -26.40 -47.80 17.10
N ALA A 89 -26.56 -49.13 17.00
CA ALA A 89 -27.70 -49.81 17.58
C ALA A 89 -27.24 -51.23 17.99
N PRO A 90 -27.09 -51.51 19.30
CA PRO A 90 -27.05 -52.89 19.74
C PRO A 90 -28.47 -53.43 19.58
N LEU A 91 -28.67 -54.43 18.73
CA LEU A 91 -29.49 -55.60 18.99
C LEU A 91 -29.50 -56.51 17.74
N ALA A 92 -29.19 -57.77 18.00
CA ALA A 92 -29.12 -58.88 17.07
C ALA A 92 -30.31 -58.95 16.10
N ILE A 93 -30.05 -58.80 14.80
CA ILE A 93 -30.87 -59.37 13.74
C ILE A 93 -29.92 -60.00 12.71
N ALA A 94 -30.32 -61.19 12.26
CA ALA A 94 -29.57 -62.20 11.51
C ALA A 94 -28.76 -61.70 10.30
N GLU A 95 -27.67 -62.41 10.03
CA GLU A 95 -26.61 -62.13 9.06
C GLU A 95 -27.01 -62.13 7.57
N ASP A 96 -28.29 -62.20 7.18
CA ASP A 96 -28.66 -62.49 5.78
C ASP A 96 -29.42 -61.38 5.03
N ASP A 97 -29.54 -60.17 5.61
CA ASP A 97 -30.34 -59.08 5.03
C ASP A 97 -29.56 -57.74 5.03
N ARG A 98 -28.29 -57.76 4.60
CA ARG A 98 -27.60 -56.50 4.22
C ARG A 98 -28.23 -56.03 2.91
N PRO A 99 -28.95 -54.90 2.84
CA PRO A 99 -29.41 -54.39 1.56
C PRO A 99 -28.17 -54.18 0.68
N ARG A 100 -28.16 -54.79 -0.50
CA ARG A 100 -27.13 -54.58 -1.52
C ARG A 100 -26.95 -53.06 -1.65
N LYS A 101 -25.75 -52.53 -1.40
CA LYS A 101 -25.44 -51.10 -1.60
C LYS A 101 -25.94 -50.73 -2.99
N GLU A 102 -26.92 -49.83 -3.07
CA GLU A 102 -27.43 -49.42 -4.36
C GLU A 102 -26.31 -48.68 -5.12
N PRO A 103 -26.19 -48.85 -6.45
CA PRO A 103 -25.15 -48.18 -7.23
C PRO A 103 -25.15 -46.66 -7.00
N PHE A 104 -26.33 -46.06 -6.79
CA PHE A 104 -26.50 -44.65 -6.44
C PHE A 104 -25.86 -44.25 -5.10
N GLU A 105 -25.83 -45.12 -4.09
CA GLU A 105 -25.17 -44.82 -2.81
C GLU A 105 -23.65 -44.76 -2.99
N THR A 106 -23.08 -45.68 -3.79
CA THR A 106 -21.64 -45.68 -4.07
C THR A 106 -21.22 -44.47 -4.90
N GLU A 107 -22.07 -44.00 -5.82
CA GLU A 107 -21.82 -42.76 -6.56
C GLU A 107 -21.81 -41.55 -5.62
N LEU A 108 -22.78 -41.43 -4.72
CA LEU A 108 -22.83 -40.36 -3.73
C LEU A 108 -21.64 -40.39 -2.76
N GLU A 109 -21.17 -41.57 -2.36
CA GLU A 109 -19.94 -41.75 -1.57
C GLU A 109 -18.72 -41.17 -2.31
N TRP A 110 -18.56 -41.48 -3.60
CA TRP A 110 -17.48 -40.93 -4.43
C TRP A 110 -17.61 -39.41 -4.66
N LEU A 111 -18.84 -38.87 -4.73
CA LEU A 111 -19.08 -37.43 -4.83
C LEU A 111 -18.70 -36.68 -3.56
N LEU A 112 -18.98 -37.27 -2.39
CA LEU A 112 -18.56 -36.68 -1.13
C LEU A 112 -17.03 -36.69 -1.03
N VAL A 113 -16.38 -37.81 -1.35
CA VAL A 113 -14.92 -37.93 -1.32
C VAL A 113 -14.28 -36.94 -2.30
N SER A 114 -14.74 -36.87 -3.54
CA SER A 114 -14.20 -35.93 -4.54
C SER A 114 -14.32 -34.46 -4.13
N LYS A 115 -15.48 -34.02 -3.61
CA LYS A 115 -15.63 -32.65 -3.07
C LYS A 115 -14.75 -32.42 -1.85
N ALA A 116 -14.61 -33.40 -0.97
CA ALA A 116 -13.70 -33.31 0.16
C ALA A 116 -12.23 -33.20 -0.29
N VAL A 117 -11.82 -34.00 -1.28
CA VAL A 117 -10.48 -33.96 -1.89
C VAL A 117 -10.22 -32.59 -2.48
N ALA A 118 -11.13 -32.05 -3.30
CA ALA A 118 -11.00 -30.70 -3.87
C ALA A 118 -10.82 -29.62 -2.80
N GLN A 119 -11.59 -29.69 -1.70
CA GLN A 119 -11.47 -28.76 -0.57
C GLN A 119 -10.15 -28.93 0.20
N THR A 120 -9.72 -30.16 0.47
CA THR A 120 -8.43 -30.41 1.14
C THR A 120 -7.23 -29.98 0.32
N TYR A 121 -7.27 -30.25 -0.98
CA TYR A 121 -6.25 -29.86 -1.94
C TYR A 121 -6.18 -28.33 -2.05
N GLY A 122 -7.33 -27.67 -2.15
CA GLY A 122 -7.45 -26.22 -2.05
C GLY A 122 -6.86 -25.64 -0.76
N PHE A 123 -7.19 -26.23 0.39
CA PHE A 123 -6.63 -25.80 1.68
C PHE A 123 -5.11 -25.99 1.74
N ALA A 124 -4.59 -27.12 1.26
CA ALA A 124 -3.16 -27.40 1.22
C ALA A 124 -2.42 -26.42 0.31
N LEU A 125 -2.92 -26.19 -0.92
CA LEU A 125 -2.38 -25.19 -1.83
C LEU A 125 -2.37 -23.80 -1.19
N GLN A 126 -3.47 -23.40 -0.54
CA GLN A 126 -3.51 -22.10 0.15
C GLN A 126 -2.49 -22.03 1.29
N SER A 127 -2.38 -23.08 2.13
CA SER A 127 -1.41 -23.07 3.24
C SER A 127 0.03 -22.97 2.73
N ILE A 128 0.40 -23.79 1.73
CA ILE A 128 1.73 -23.75 1.11
C ILE A 128 1.99 -22.37 0.50
N LEU A 129 1.03 -21.83 -0.25
CA LEU A 129 1.13 -20.51 -0.88
C LEU A 129 1.28 -19.37 0.16
N ASP A 130 0.40 -19.28 1.15
CA ASP A 130 0.44 -18.23 2.17
C ASP A 130 1.76 -18.29 2.96
N ASN A 131 2.24 -19.49 3.28
CA ASN A 131 3.53 -19.66 3.95
C ASN A 131 4.73 -19.31 3.05
N THR A 132 4.71 -19.65 1.75
CA THR A 132 5.77 -19.26 0.80
C THR A 132 5.87 -17.75 0.64
N VAL A 133 4.73 -17.06 0.60
CA VAL A 133 4.64 -15.59 0.53
C VAL A 133 5.17 -14.97 1.81
N ALA A 134 4.81 -15.50 2.99
CA ALA A 134 5.35 -15.04 4.26
C ALA A 134 6.89 -15.19 4.34
N ILE A 135 7.44 -16.25 3.76
CA ILE A 135 8.89 -16.45 3.65
C ILE A 135 9.55 -15.41 2.73
N ALA A 136 8.86 -14.98 1.66
CA ALA A 136 9.38 -13.95 0.77
C ALA A 136 9.54 -12.59 1.49
N ASP A 137 8.62 -12.24 2.39
CA ASP A 137 8.74 -11.05 3.24
C ASP A 137 9.96 -11.12 4.18
N ASP A 138 10.23 -12.31 4.72
CA ASP A 138 11.41 -12.56 5.57
C ASP A 138 12.71 -12.48 4.78
N LEU A 139 12.71 -12.99 3.54
CA LEU A 139 13.84 -12.87 2.62
C LEU A 139 14.13 -11.40 2.27
N PHE A 140 13.08 -10.61 2.01
CA PHE A 140 13.19 -9.18 1.72
C PHE A 140 13.76 -8.41 2.91
N TYR A 141 13.35 -8.74 4.13
CA TYR A 141 13.93 -8.16 5.34
C TYR A 141 15.44 -8.43 5.42
N TRP A 142 15.88 -9.66 5.16
CA TRP A 142 17.30 -9.99 5.17
C TRP A 142 18.08 -9.27 4.05
N ASP A 143 17.46 -9.06 2.90
CA ASP A 143 18.04 -8.25 1.81
C ASP A 143 18.21 -6.79 2.18
N GLU A 144 17.24 -6.19 2.87
CA GLU A 144 17.34 -4.83 3.38
C GLU A 144 18.47 -4.70 4.43
N VAL A 145 18.59 -5.68 5.33
CA VAL A 145 19.66 -5.72 6.35
C VAL A 145 21.03 -5.93 5.72
N LEU A 146 21.17 -6.78 4.70
CA LEU A 146 22.43 -7.00 3.98
C LEU A 146 22.81 -5.84 3.05
N GLY A 147 21.81 -5.16 2.48
CA GLY A 147 21.97 -4.05 1.54
C GLY A 147 22.59 -2.80 2.17
N SER A 148 22.37 -2.57 3.47
CA SER A 148 22.97 -1.44 4.18
C SER A 148 23.85 -1.87 5.36
N ARG A 149 25.00 -1.21 5.51
CA ARG A 149 25.88 -1.37 6.67
C ARG A 149 25.22 -0.84 7.95
N SER A 150 24.41 0.22 7.86
CA SER A 150 23.70 0.78 9.03
C SER A 150 22.63 -0.18 9.55
N PHE A 151 21.85 -0.81 8.66
CA PHE A 151 20.86 -1.82 9.07
C PHE A 151 21.51 -3.08 9.64
N SER A 152 22.64 -3.53 9.09
CA SER A 152 23.44 -4.61 9.69
C SER A 152 23.93 -4.26 11.11
N ALA A 153 24.39 -3.03 11.32
CA ALA A 153 24.83 -2.56 12.65
C ALA A 153 23.66 -2.47 13.63
N LEU A 154 22.51 -1.93 13.19
CA LEU A 154 21.27 -1.89 13.99
C LEU A 154 20.81 -3.29 14.39
N TYR A 155 20.86 -4.25 13.48
CA TYR A 155 20.55 -5.65 13.79
C TYR A 155 21.53 -6.25 14.80
N GLY A 156 22.83 -5.93 14.70
CA GLY A 156 23.82 -6.31 15.70
C GLY A 156 23.52 -5.76 17.08
N ILE A 157 23.12 -4.49 17.17
CA ILE A 157 22.66 -3.85 18.42
C ILE A 157 21.37 -4.51 18.93
N GLN A 158 20.44 -4.87 18.05
CA GLN A 158 19.19 -5.52 18.45
C GLN A 158 19.40 -6.89 19.09
N ILE A 159 20.41 -7.64 18.64
CA ILE A 159 20.72 -9.00 19.11
C ILE A 159 21.77 -9.01 20.22
N SER A 160 22.46 -7.90 20.46
CA SER A 160 23.51 -7.81 21.49
C SER A 160 23.07 -8.27 22.89
N PRO A 161 21.83 -8.05 23.37
CA PRO A 161 21.42 -8.56 24.68
C PRO A 161 21.41 -10.09 24.75
N PHE A 162 21.00 -10.74 23.66
CA PHE A 162 20.94 -12.20 23.57
C PHE A 162 22.34 -12.81 23.44
N GLN A 163 23.21 -12.17 22.65
CA GLN A 163 24.62 -12.55 22.55
C GLN A 163 25.36 -12.36 23.86
N PHE A 164 25.10 -11.26 24.57
CA PHE A 164 25.67 -11.01 25.88
C PHE A 164 25.20 -12.06 26.88
N TRP A 165 23.90 -12.39 26.91
CA TRP A 165 23.37 -13.44 27.77
C TRP A 165 24.03 -14.80 27.50
N HIS A 166 24.12 -15.23 26.24
CA HIS A 166 24.79 -16.48 25.87
C HIS A 166 26.28 -16.49 26.24
N TRP A 167 26.96 -15.35 26.06
CA TRP A 167 28.34 -15.21 26.49
C TRP A 167 28.46 -15.28 28.03
N THR A 168 27.57 -14.62 28.77
CA THR A 168 27.55 -14.66 30.23
C THR A 168 27.24 -16.06 30.75
N THR A 169 26.34 -16.82 30.13
CA THR A 169 26.06 -18.21 30.54
C THR A 169 27.24 -19.13 30.26
N LEU A 170 27.93 -18.98 29.12
CA LEU A 170 29.15 -19.74 28.83
C LEU A 170 30.25 -19.45 29.86
N VAL A 171 30.49 -18.15 30.15
CA VAL A 171 31.46 -17.74 31.17
C VAL A 171 31.02 -18.26 32.54
N TRP A 172 29.72 -18.26 32.86
CA TRP A 172 29.19 -18.78 34.11
C TRP A 172 29.36 -20.29 34.25
N GLU A 173 29.10 -21.06 33.19
CA GLU A 173 29.32 -22.51 33.15
C GLU A 173 30.80 -22.85 33.30
N ASP A 174 31.70 -22.11 32.65
CA ASP A 174 33.15 -22.27 32.78
C ASP A 174 33.66 -21.90 34.17
N VAL A 175 33.12 -20.82 34.76
CA VAL A 175 33.42 -20.41 36.14
C VAL A 175 32.87 -21.44 37.13
N LYS A 176 31.72 -22.05 36.87
CA LYS A 176 31.16 -23.14 37.69
C LYS A 176 31.99 -24.42 37.56
N ALA A 177 32.48 -24.74 36.37
CA ALA A 177 33.31 -25.92 36.11
C ALA A 177 34.70 -25.80 36.75
N ARG A 178 35.29 -24.59 36.74
CA ARG A 178 36.61 -24.31 37.35
C ARG A 178 36.53 -23.97 38.83
N GLY A 179 35.45 -23.33 39.27
CA GLY A 179 35.18 -22.92 40.64
C GLY A 179 34.39 -23.95 41.44
N GLY A 180 34.70 -25.25 41.26
CA GLY A 180 34.08 -26.34 42.01
C GLY A 180 34.00 -25.97 43.50
N ASN A 181 32.76 -25.91 44.01
CA ASN A 181 32.32 -25.43 45.35
C ASN A 181 31.70 -24.03 45.48
N PHE A 182 31.33 -23.31 44.42
CA PHE A 182 30.34 -22.22 44.53
C PHE A 182 28.89 -22.76 44.65
N GLY A 183 28.69 -23.83 45.43
CA GLY A 183 27.41 -24.49 45.68
C GLY A 183 26.68 -23.86 46.86
N VAL A 184 25.41 -23.48 46.63
CA VAL A 184 24.47 -22.85 47.58
C VAL A 184 24.21 -23.67 48.86
N THR A 185 24.77 -24.88 48.99
CA THR A 185 24.56 -25.80 50.11
C THR A 185 25.23 -25.40 51.42
N ASN A 186 26.22 -24.49 51.41
CA ASN A 186 26.82 -23.93 52.64
C ASN A 186 26.26 -22.54 53.03
N ALA A 187 25.17 -22.10 52.41
CA ALA A 187 24.66 -20.73 52.50
C ALA A 187 23.90 -20.38 53.80
N ARG A 188 23.94 -21.21 54.85
CA ARG A 188 23.14 -21.00 56.07
C ARG A 188 23.87 -20.48 57.29
N GLN A 189 25.20 -20.37 57.32
CA GLN A 189 25.91 -19.97 58.54
C GLN A 189 26.75 -18.68 58.49
N ASP A 190 27.21 -18.19 57.33
CA ASP A 190 28.13 -17.01 57.30
C ASP A 190 27.75 -15.94 56.23
N ALA A 191 26.50 -15.48 56.21
CA ALA A 191 25.94 -14.81 55.02
C ALA A 191 26.12 -13.28 54.89
N ALA A 192 26.67 -12.54 55.86
CA ALA A 192 26.78 -11.08 55.75
C ALA A 192 28.18 -10.58 55.36
N ASP A 193 29.24 -11.00 56.06
CA ASP A 193 30.59 -10.45 55.86
C ASP A 193 31.41 -11.14 54.75
N THR A 194 30.98 -12.33 54.31
CA THR A 194 31.68 -13.11 53.28
C THR A 194 31.25 -12.78 51.85
N LEU A 195 30.14 -12.06 51.66
CA LEU A 195 29.64 -11.74 50.32
C LEU A 195 30.63 -10.89 49.55
N GLY A 196 31.17 -9.81 50.15
CA GLY A 196 32.13 -8.93 49.47
C GLY A 196 33.42 -9.65 49.02
N LYS A 197 33.95 -10.56 49.86
CA LYS A 197 35.14 -11.36 49.52
C LYS A 197 34.86 -12.41 48.44
N ARG A 198 33.71 -13.08 48.53
CA ARG A 198 33.23 -14.05 47.51
C ARG A 198 32.95 -13.39 46.16
N TRP A 199 32.44 -12.16 46.15
CA TRP A 199 32.29 -11.35 44.94
C TRP A 199 33.65 -10.96 44.35
N GLY A 200 34.63 -10.65 45.20
CA GLY A 200 36.02 -10.41 44.79
C GLY A 200 36.68 -11.65 44.15
N GLU A 201 36.52 -12.82 44.77
CA GLU A 201 37.00 -14.11 44.25
C GLU A 201 36.30 -14.49 42.94
N PHE A 202 34.97 -14.33 42.87
CA PHE A 202 34.19 -14.53 41.65
C PHE A 202 34.64 -13.59 40.53
N TYR A 203 34.83 -12.29 40.82
CA TYR A 203 35.31 -11.34 39.83
C TYR A 203 36.75 -11.64 39.40
N ALA A 204 37.60 -12.13 40.30
CA ALA A 204 38.95 -12.57 39.97
C ALA A 204 38.95 -13.81 39.07
N LEU A 205 38.10 -14.81 39.35
CA LEU A 205 37.87 -15.99 38.52
C LEU A 205 37.31 -15.63 37.15
N VAL A 206 36.27 -14.79 37.09
CA VAL A 206 35.71 -14.27 35.82
C VAL A 206 36.79 -13.51 35.05
N ARG A 207 37.55 -12.63 35.73
CA ARG A 207 38.63 -11.87 35.11
C ARG A 207 39.74 -12.77 34.60
N GLN A 208 40.06 -13.87 35.28
CA GLN A 208 41.07 -14.84 34.86
C GLN A 208 40.58 -15.65 33.65
N VAL A 209 39.35 -16.18 33.68
CA VAL A 209 38.73 -16.91 32.57
C VAL A 209 38.60 -16.02 31.34
N VAL A 210 38.18 -14.77 31.54
CA VAL A 210 38.17 -13.76 30.48
C VAL A 210 39.61 -13.53 30.01
N ARG A 211 40.60 -13.25 30.87
CA ARG A 211 42.00 -12.98 30.46
C ARG A 211 42.62 -14.14 29.65
N GLU A 212 42.33 -15.38 30.01
CA GLU A 212 42.85 -16.58 29.32
C GLU A 212 42.18 -16.82 27.95
N ARG A 213 40.89 -16.48 27.77
CA ARG A 213 40.20 -16.50 26.46
C ARG A 213 40.38 -15.21 25.64
N SER A 214 40.70 -14.07 26.27
CA SER A 214 40.43 -12.71 25.76
C SER A 214 41.48 -12.06 24.87
N VAL A 215 42.57 -12.73 24.50
CA VAL A 215 43.59 -12.05 23.68
C VAL A 215 43.63 -12.58 22.26
N GLU A 216 43.47 -13.87 22.01
CA GLU A 216 43.37 -14.42 20.65
C GLU A 216 41.93 -14.59 20.15
N GLU A 217 41.01 -15.01 21.03
CA GLU A 217 39.62 -15.27 20.65
C GLU A 217 38.78 -14.01 20.63
N ILE A 218 39.02 -13.06 21.54
CA ILE A 218 38.38 -11.73 21.48
C ILE A 218 38.94 -10.91 20.33
N ASN A 219 40.23 -10.99 19.99
CA ASN A 219 40.73 -10.27 18.82
C ASN A 219 40.17 -10.86 17.50
N LYS A 220 39.93 -12.18 17.44
CA LYS A 220 39.17 -12.85 16.36
C LYS A 220 37.64 -12.59 16.40
N GLN A 221 37.04 -12.36 17.57
CA GLN A 221 35.61 -12.02 17.74
C GLN A 221 35.32 -10.50 17.59
N VAL A 222 36.32 -9.64 17.78
CA VAL A 222 36.23 -8.17 17.74
C VAL A 222 36.69 -7.60 16.39
N LEU A 223 37.43 -8.38 15.58
CA LEU A 223 37.62 -8.07 14.16
C LEU A 223 36.30 -8.28 13.37
N SER A 224 35.46 -7.25 13.48
CA SER A 224 34.15 -6.98 12.90
C SER A 224 33.01 -7.95 13.29
N PRO A 225 32.34 -7.75 14.44
CA PRO A 225 31.06 -8.40 14.75
C PRO A 225 30.03 -8.28 13.60
N VAL A 226 30.13 -7.21 12.81
CA VAL A 226 29.30 -6.98 11.63
C VAL A 226 29.59 -7.98 10.50
N THR A 227 30.83 -8.40 10.25
CA THR A 227 31.13 -9.39 9.19
C THR A 227 30.65 -10.79 9.56
N ARG A 228 30.82 -11.20 10.82
CA ARG A 228 30.27 -12.47 11.34
C ARG A 228 28.75 -12.49 11.27
N LEU A 229 28.10 -11.44 11.76
CA LEU A 229 26.64 -11.28 11.66
C LEU A 229 26.18 -11.36 10.21
N ARG A 230 26.88 -10.71 9.27
CA ARG A 230 26.55 -10.79 7.85
C ARG A 230 26.74 -12.20 7.29
N GLY A 231 27.74 -12.95 7.75
CA GLY A 231 27.93 -14.36 7.40
C GLY A 231 26.78 -15.24 7.90
N GLU A 232 26.37 -15.06 9.16
CA GLU A 232 25.22 -15.75 9.76
C GLU A 232 23.90 -15.39 9.03
N ILE A 233 23.69 -14.10 8.74
CA ILE A 233 22.52 -13.63 7.96
C ILE A 233 22.50 -14.27 6.57
N ARG A 234 23.65 -14.35 5.87
CA ARG A 234 23.73 -15.02 4.57
C ARG A 234 23.37 -16.50 4.66
N ARG A 235 23.82 -17.20 5.71
CA ARG A 235 23.46 -18.61 5.94
C ARG A 235 21.97 -18.77 6.22
N LYS A 236 21.40 -17.94 7.10
CA LYS A 236 19.96 -17.92 7.38
C LYS A 236 19.13 -17.64 6.14
N LYS A 237 19.53 -16.63 5.37
CA LYS A 237 18.92 -16.28 4.08
C LYS A 237 19.00 -17.45 3.09
N ALA A 238 20.14 -18.13 3.00
CA ALA A 238 20.32 -19.26 2.09
C ALA A 238 19.41 -20.45 2.47
N GLN A 239 19.31 -20.79 3.75
CA GLN A 239 18.39 -21.84 4.22
C GLN A 239 16.93 -21.47 3.97
N LEU A 240 16.56 -20.22 4.29
CA LEU A 240 15.22 -19.72 4.05
C LEU A 240 14.86 -19.73 2.54
N LYS A 241 15.84 -19.40 1.67
CA LYS A 241 15.68 -19.50 0.22
C LYS A 241 15.46 -20.96 -0.22
N LYS A 242 16.21 -21.92 0.33
CA LYS A 242 15.99 -23.35 0.05
C LYS A 242 14.58 -23.80 0.42
N VAL A 243 14.10 -23.43 1.62
CA VAL A 243 12.74 -23.74 2.07
C VAL A 243 11.69 -23.12 1.14
N ARG A 244 11.87 -21.85 0.73
CA ARG A 244 10.97 -21.20 -0.25
C ARG A 244 10.94 -21.97 -1.57
N LEU A 245 12.10 -22.33 -2.11
CA LEU A 245 12.18 -23.03 -3.40
C LEU A 245 11.57 -24.43 -3.31
N ARG A 246 11.74 -25.15 -2.19
CA ARG A 246 11.10 -26.46 -1.97
C ARG A 246 9.58 -26.33 -1.91
N ASN A 247 9.05 -25.36 -1.16
CA ASN A 247 7.62 -25.14 -1.11
C ASN A 247 7.04 -24.65 -2.44
N ALA A 248 7.79 -23.87 -3.21
CA ALA A 248 7.42 -23.53 -4.59
C ALA A 248 7.40 -24.77 -5.49
N ASN A 249 8.41 -25.64 -5.39
CA ASN A 249 8.41 -26.91 -6.12
C ASN A 249 7.23 -27.81 -5.74
N ALA A 250 6.93 -27.95 -4.44
CA ALA A 250 5.74 -28.63 -3.95
C ALA A 250 4.44 -28.05 -4.53
N LEU A 251 4.31 -26.73 -4.60
CA LEU A 251 3.16 -26.05 -5.21
C LEU A 251 3.05 -26.34 -6.71
N GLY A 252 4.19 -26.34 -7.41
CA GLY A 252 4.28 -26.62 -8.84
C GLY A 252 3.94 -28.07 -9.18
N VAL A 253 4.48 -29.05 -8.45
CA VAL A 253 4.17 -30.47 -8.62
C VAL A 253 2.69 -30.73 -8.37
N LEU A 254 2.13 -30.16 -7.29
CA LEU A 254 0.70 -30.32 -7.00
C LEU A 254 -0.16 -29.77 -8.15
N LEU A 255 0.17 -28.60 -8.72
CA LEU A 255 -0.63 -28.02 -9.80
C LEU A 255 -0.39 -28.73 -11.16
N GLY A 256 0.86 -29.12 -11.43
CA GLY A 256 1.28 -29.72 -12.69
C GLY A 256 0.86 -31.20 -12.83
N GLU A 257 0.92 -31.99 -11.76
CA GLU A 257 0.55 -33.41 -11.79
C GLU A 257 -0.83 -33.68 -11.19
N GLY A 258 -1.40 -32.70 -10.48
CA GLY A 258 -2.64 -32.88 -9.75
C GLY A 258 -3.93 -32.54 -10.52
N LEU A 259 -5.07 -32.55 -9.80
CA LEU A 259 -6.45 -32.40 -10.30
C LEU A 259 -6.65 -31.29 -11.35
N ALA A 260 -5.89 -30.19 -11.26
CA ALA A 260 -5.99 -29.07 -12.19
C ALA A 260 -5.48 -29.39 -13.61
N ASN A 261 -4.50 -30.28 -13.76
CA ASN A 261 -3.96 -30.64 -15.07
C ASN A 261 -4.82 -31.71 -15.78
N GLU A 262 -5.28 -32.72 -15.03
CA GLU A 262 -6.17 -33.78 -15.56
C GLU A 262 -7.53 -33.25 -16.00
N SER A 263 -8.10 -32.32 -15.23
CA SER A 263 -9.45 -31.80 -15.47
C SER A 263 -9.61 -30.97 -16.75
N ALA A 264 -8.52 -30.62 -17.43
CA ALA A 264 -8.67 -29.91 -18.71
C ALA A 264 -7.72 -30.34 -19.84
N HIS A 265 -7.10 -31.53 -19.75
CA HIS A 265 -6.78 -32.37 -20.92
C HIS A 265 -8.05 -33.08 -21.43
N GLY A 266 -9.16 -32.34 -21.52
CA GLY A 266 -10.51 -32.85 -21.80
C GLY A 266 -10.70 -33.46 -23.19
N GLU A 267 -9.63 -33.64 -23.98
CA GLU A 267 -9.65 -34.51 -25.16
C GLU A 267 -9.57 -36.00 -24.77
N ALA A 268 -9.02 -36.36 -23.61
CA ALA A 268 -9.06 -37.74 -23.13
C ALA A 268 -10.43 -38.14 -22.51
N LEU A 269 -11.17 -37.17 -21.97
CA LEU A 269 -12.56 -37.32 -21.50
C LEU A 269 -13.61 -37.26 -22.63
N ALA A 270 -13.17 -37.05 -23.87
CA ALA A 270 -14.02 -37.06 -25.06
C ALA A 270 -13.97 -38.40 -25.83
N SER A 271 -13.33 -39.43 -25.26
CA SER A 271 -13.50 -40.79 -25.77
C SER A 271 -14.95 -41.22 -25.56
N ALA A 272 -15.53 -41.89 -26.56
CA ALA A 272 -16.96 -42.12 -26.69
C ALA A 272 -17.59 -43.05 -25.62
N ASP A 273 -16.84 -43.43 -24.57
CA ASP A 273 -17.27 -44.39 -23.56
C ASP A 273 -17.42 -43.75 -22.16
N MET A 274 -18.68 -43.63 -21.74
CA MET A 274 -19.10 -43.06 -20.46
C MET A 274 -18.58 -43.86 -19.26
N ALA A 275 -18.40 -45.18 -19.41
CA ALA A 275 -17.94 -46.05 -18.33
C ALA A 275 -16.43 -45.91 -18.07
N GLN A 276 -15.62 -45.75 -19.12
CA GLN A 276 -14.18 -45.48 -18.99
C GLN A 276 -13.92 -44.12 -18.35
N THR A 277 -14.67 -43.10 -18.78
CA THR A 277 -14.62 -41.76 -18.19
C THR A 277 -14.88 -41.82 -16.69
N GLN A 278 -15.86 -42.65 -16.26
CA GLN A 278 -16.22 -42.85 -14.85
C GLN A 278 -15.14 -43.51 -13.99
N LEU A 279 -14.33 -44.40 -14.57
CA LEU A 279 -13.24 -45.06 -13.85
C LEU A 279 -12.02 -44.15 -13.75
N GLN A 280 -11.73 -43.40 -14.82
CA GLN A 280 -10.60 -42.47 -14.90
C GLN A 280 -10.68 -41.31 -13.89
N TRP A 281 -11.87 -40.74 -13.63
CA TRP A 281 -11.97 -39.68 -12.63
C TRP A 281 -11.85 -40.22 -11.19
N LYS A 282 -12.29 -41.46 -10.93
CA LYS A 282 -12.16 -42.11 -9.62
C LYS A 282 -10.69 -42.44 -9.31
N SER A 283 -9.95 -42.95 -10.28
CA SER A 283 -8.51 -43.21 -10.16
C SER A 283 -7.71 -41.91 -10.04
N SER A 284 -8.06 -40.89 -10.82
CA SER A 284 -7.51 -39.53 -10.69
C SER A 284 -7.62 -39.01 -9.25
N ILE A 285 -8.78 -39.10 -8.61
CA ILE A 285 -8.96 -38.64 -7.22
C ILE A 285 -8.05 -39.40 -6.25
N ALA A 286 -7.98 -40.73 -6.40
CA ALA A 286 -7.13 -41.56 -5.55
C ALA A 286 -5.64 -41.20 -5.71
N ARG A 287 -5.20 -40.98 -6.96
CA ARG A 287 -3.85 -40.54 -7.31
C ARG A 287 -3.52 -39.18 -6.69
N ASN A 288 -4.47 -38.26 -6.70
CA ASN A 288 -4.32 -36.92 -6.14
C ASN A 288 -4.19 -36.91 -4.61
N VAL A 289 -4.89 -37.81 -3.91
CA VAL A 289 -4.72 -37.97 -2.45
C VAL A 289 -3.34 -38.53 -2.11
N ALA A 290 -2.86 -39.51 -2.87
CA ALA A 290 -1.51 -40.07 -2.71
C ALA A 290 -0.43 -39.02 -3.03
N LEU A 291 -0.57 -38.27 -4.12
CA LEU A 291 0.31 -37.15 -4.48
C LEU A 291 0.35 -36.10 -3.36
N LEU A 292 -0.81 -35.71 -2.82
CA LEU A 292 -0.90 -34.72 -1.74
C LEU A 292 -0.15 -35.18 -0.48
N GLU A 293 -0.32 -36.43 -0.07
CA GLU A 293 0.39 -36.99 1.07
C GLU A 293 1.90 -37.05 0.82
N ALA A 294 2.32 -37.53 -0.35
CA ALA A 294 3.71 -37.63 -0.74
C ALA A 294 4.42 -36.28 -0.76
N VAL A 295 3.79 -35.28 -1.39
CA VAL A 295 4.32 -33.92 -1.46
C VAL A 295 4.43 -33.30 -0.07
N LEU A 296 3.42 -33.45 0.79
CA LEU A 296 3.48 -32.91 2.17
C LEU A 296 4.55 -33.60 3.01
N ALA A 297 4.74 -34.91 2.84
CA ALA A 297 5.78 -35.67 3.53
C ALA A 297 7.19 -35.23 3.10
N LYS A 298 7.45 -35.19 1.78
CA LYS A 298 8.76 -34.77 1.24
C LYS A 298 9.02 -33.27 1.43
N ALA A 299 7.99 -32.43 1.46
CA ALA A 299 8.14 -31.00 1.75
C ALA A 299 8.59 -30.71 3.19
N ASN A 300 8.56 -31.70 4.09
CA ASN A 300 9.14 -31.61 5.43
C ASN A 300 10.62 -31.98 5.47
N ASP A 301 11.11 -32.75 4.50
CA ASP A 301 12.47 -33.28 4.50
C ASP A 301 13.51 -32.23 4.07
N VAL A 302 14.37 -31.83 5.01
CA VAL A 302 15.40 -30.79 4.84
C VAL A 302 16.61 -31.28 4.05
N ASP A 303 16.81 -32.59 3.97
CA ASP A 303 18.03 -33.17 3.40
C ASP A 303 17.95 -33.37 1.89
N ILE A 304 16.72 -33.39 1.33
CA ILE A 304 16.51 -33.53 -0.12
C ILE A 304 16.92 -32.23 -0.85
N PRO A 305 17.84 -32.30 -1.83
CA PRO A 305 18.17 -31.15 -2.66
C PRO A 305 16.96 -30.73 -3.50
N VAL A 306 16.73 -29.42 -3.61
CA VAL A 306 15.57 -28.81 -4.28
C VAL A 306 15.37 -29.32 -5.72
N GLU A 307 16.46 -29.62 -6.43
CA GLU A 307 16.47 -30.08 -7.82
C GLU A 307 16.09 -31.55 -8.01
N LYS A 308 16.13 -32.36 -6.94
CA LYS A 308 15.71 -33.78 -6.99
C LYS A 308 14.40 -34.01 -6.24
N PHE A 309 13.72 -32.94 -5.88
CA PHE A 309 12.50 -33.01 -5.08
C PHE A 309 11.36 -33.67 -5.87
N ASP A 310 11.22 -33.31 -7.13
CA ASP A 310 10.30 -33.92 -8.10
C ASP A 310 10.56 -35.43 -8.24
N ALA A 311 11.81 -35.83 -8.47
CA ALA A 311 12.19 -37.25 -8.55
C ALA A 311 11.91 -38.01 -7.26
N ALA A 312 12.17 -37.40 -6.09
CA ALA A 312 11.92 -38.01 -4.78
C ALA A 312 10.42 -38.10 -4.43
N VAL A 313 9.60 -37.19 -4.96
CA VAL A 313 8.14 -37.29 -4.89
C VAL A 313 7.67 -38.41 -5.81
N ALA A 314 8.14 -38.45 -7.06
CA ALA A 314 7.79 -39.47 -8.04
C ALA A 314 8.15 -40.88 -7.57
N GLU A 315 9.31 -41.07 -6.93
CA GLU A 315 9.71 -42.35 -6.32
C GLU A 315 8.72 -42.78 -5.23
N LEU A 316 8.40 -41.87 -4.29
CA LEU A 316 7.49 -42.17 -3.18
C LEU A 316 6.04 -42.39 -3.65
N THR A 317 5.61 -41.72 -4.72
CA THR A 317 4.29 -41.95 -5.30
C THR A 317 4.25 -43.23 -6.13
N ASN A 318 5.29 -43.56 -6.89
CA ASN A 318 5.30 -44.78 -7.72
C ASN A 318 5.32 -46.07 -6.87
N ASP A 319 5.89 -46.01 -5.67
CA ASP A 319 5.86 -47.11 -4.71
C ASP A 319 4.47 -47.29 -4.04
N ASP A 320 3.53 -46.36 -4.25
CA ASP A 320 2.23 -46.36 -3.61
C ASP A 320 1.19 -47.18 -4.41
N PRO A 321 0.56 -48.21 -3.82
CA PRO A 321 -0.46 -49.02 -4.49
C PRO A 321 -1.70 -48.22 -4.91
N MET A 322 -1.96 -47.06 -4.30
CA MET A 322 -3.08 -46.17 -4.65
C MET A 322 -2.78 -45.25 -5.85
N TYR A 323 -1.50 -45.02 -6.16
CA TYR A 323 -1.06 -44.12 -7.23
C TYR A 323 -0.92 -44.84 -8.58
N GLY A 324 -0.50 -46.11 -8.58
CA GLY A 324 -0.26 -46.91 -9.79
C GLY A 324 -1.51 -47.51 -10.48
N VAL A 325 -2.71 -47.22 -9.99
CA VAL A 325 -3.97 -47.84 -10.46
C VAL A 325 -4.24 -47.57 -11.95
N ASP A 326 -3.78 -46.43 -12.50
CA ASP A 326 -3.93 -46.10 -13.93
C ASP A 326 -2.99 -46.92 -14.85
N MET A 327 -1.82 -47.34 -14.37
CA MET A 327 -0.77 -47.97 -15.20
C MET A 327 -0.99 -49.46 -15.46
N SER A 328 -2.00 -50.08 -14.85
CA SER A 328 -2.23 -51.54 -14.88
C SER A 328 -3.38 -51.97 -15.79
N THR A 329 -3.91 -51.08 -16.63
CA THR A 329 -5.09 -51.36 -17.46
C THR A 329 -4.82 -52.23 -18.69
N ASP A 330 -3.56 -52.55 -19.02
CA ASP A 330 -3.20 -53.32 -20.23
C ASP A 330 -2.64 -54.75 -19.98
N VAL A 331 -2.73 -55.31 -18.77
CA VAL A 331 -2.29 -56.70 -18.53
C VAL A 331 -3.47 -57.62 -18.25
N GLU A 332 -3.88 -58.35 -19.29
CA GLU A 332 -4.80 -59.49 -19.21
C GLU A 332 -4.40 -60.44 -18.07
N GLY A 333 -5.19 -60.48 -16.99
CA GLY A 333 -5.16 -61.55 -15.99
C GLY A 333 -4.88 -61.18 -14.53
N GLY A 334 -4.64 -59.91 -14.20
CA GLY A 334 -4.49 -59.46 -12.80
C GLY A 334 -5.79 -58.90 -12.22
N SER A 335 -6.19 -59.34 -11.03
CA SER A 335 -7.33 -58.78 -10.29
C SER A 335 -7.26 -57.24 -10.24
N SER A 336 -8.17 -56.55 -10.93
CA SER A 336 -8.26 -55.09 -10.86
C SER A 336 -8.52 -54.70 -9.41
N MET A 337 -7.53 -54.12 -8.73
CA MET A 337 -7.70 -53.62 -7.37
C MET A 337 -8.60 -52.39 -7.43
N THR A 338 -9.92 -52.60 -7.32
CA THR A 338 -10.90 -51.51 -7.32
C THR A 338 -10.75 -50.72 -6.02
N VAL A 339 -10.24 -49.50 -6.12
CA VAL A 339 -10.13 -48.56 -5.00
C VAL A 339 -11.51 -48.35 -4.38
N GLN A 340 -11.67 -48.54 -3.07
CA GLN A 340 -12.92 -48.24 -2.38
C GLN A 340 -12.93 -46.77 -1.90
N PRO A 341 -14.09 -46.09 -1.94
CA PRO A 341 -14.19 -44.69 -1.49
C PRO A 341 -13.86 -44.52 0.00
N GLN A 342 -14.07 -45.57 0.81
CA GLN A 342 -13.76 -45.58 2.23
C GLN A 342 -12.25 -45.51 2.51
N ASP A 343 -11.43 -46.23 1.73
CA ASP A 343 -9.97 -46.23 1.86
C ASP A 343 -9.38 -44.84 1.54
N VAL A 344 -9.92 -44.18 0.50
CA VAL A 344 -9.54 -42.81 0.12
C VAL A 344 -9.95 -41.81 1.19
N ALA A 345 -11.16 -41.96 1.77
CA ALA A 345 -11.66 -41.11 2.84
C ALA A 345 -10.84 -41.24 4.13
N GLU A 346 -10.44 -42.45 4.52
CA GLU A 346 -9.60 -42.70 5.69
C GLU A 346 -8.21 -42.06 5.50
N ARG A 347 -7.62 -42.27 4.32
CA ARG A 347 -6.32 -41.70 3.97
C ARG A 347 -6.35 -40.18 3.94
N LEU A 348 -7.38 -39.59 3.35
CA LEU A 348 -7.55 -38.13 3.38
C LEU A 348 -7.79 -37.60 4.79
N THR A 349 -8.49 -38.35 5.66
CA THR A 349 -8.63 -38.01 7.07
C THR A 349 -7.27 -38.04 7.81
N ARG A 350 -6.39 -38.99 7.46
CA ARG A 350 -5.01 -39.05 7.96
C ARG A 350 -4.20 -37.82 7.51
N VAL A 351 -4.29 -37.44 6.23
CA VAL A 351 -3.65 -36.23 5.68
C VAL A 351 -4.11 -34.98 6.42
N LEU A 352 -5.42 -34.85 6.68
CA LEU A 352 -5.99 -33.71 7.40
C LEU A 352 -5.57 -33.63 8.86
N LYS A 353 -5.49 -34.76 9.57
CA LYS A 353 -5.20 -34.81 11.01
C LYS A 353 -3.70 -34.80 11.32
N LEU A 354 -2.85 -35.35 10.46
CA LEU A 354 -1.43 -35.57 10.73
C LEU A 354 -0.52 -34.79 9.77
N ALA A 355 -0.65 -35.01 8.46
CA ALA A 355 0.31 -34.47 7.48
C ALA A 355 0.28 -32.94 7.40
N LEU A 356 -0.91 -32.33 7.34
CA LEU A 356 -1.07 -30.86 7.28
C LEU A 356 -0.56 -30.15 8.55
N PRO A 357 -0.95 -30.54 9.79
CA PRO A 357 -0.41 -29.93 11.00
C PRO A 357 1.09 -30.13 11.17
N GLN A 358 1.62 -31.29 10.79
CA GLN A 358 3.06 -31.58 10.84
C GLN A 358 3.84 -30.69 9.88
N TYR A 359 3.32 -30.47 8.67
CA TYR A 359 3.86 -29.52 7.70
C TYR A 359 3.88 -28.09 8.23
N ASP A 360 2.76 -27.62 8.79
CA ASP A 360 2.68 -26.27 9.37
C ASP A 360 3.66 -26.10 10.55
N ALA A 361 3.82 -27.12 11.39
CA ALA A 361 4.71 -27.09 12.55
C ALA A 361 6.19 -27.04 12.13
N SER A 362 6.61 -27.92 11.20
CA SER A 362 7.98 -27.97 10.69
C SER A 362 8.37 -26.65 10.00
N LEU A 363 7.43 -26.06 9.24
CA LEU A 363 7.66 -24.83 8.51
C LEU A 363 7.75 -23.63 9.46
N ARG A 364 6.86 -23.56 10.46
CA ARG A 364 6.93 -22.54 11.52
C ARG A 364 8.24 -22.64 12.31
N GLN A 365 8.74 -23.85 12.56
CA GLN A 365 10.05 -24.05 13.19
C GLN A 365 11.17 -23.51 12.31
N ALA A 366 11.20 -23.88 11.02
CA ALA A 366 12.20 -23.40 10.07
C ALA A 366 12.20 -21.85 9.96
N VAL A 367 11.00 -21.24 9.92
CA VAL A 367 10.82 -19.78 9.91
C VAL A 367 11.23 -19.16 11.25
N ARG A 368 10.98 -19.80 12.38
CA ARG A 368 11.40 -19.28 13.70
C ARG A 368 12.93 -19.26 13.86
N GLU A 369 13.62 -20.24 13.28
CA GLU A 369 15.08 -20.36 13.36
C GLU A 369 15.81 -19.42 12.37
N HIS A 370 15.31 -19.35 11.13
CA HIS A 370 15.98 -18.68 10.00
C HIS A 370 15.28 -17.41 9.50
N GLY A 371 14.03 -17.19 9.87
CA GLY A 371 13.21 -16.03 9.50
C GLY A 371 13.54 -14.78 10.32
N LYS A 372 12.75 -13.73 10.09
CA LYS A 372 13.01 -12.41 10.71
C LYS A 372 12.85 -12.46 12.24
N PRO A 373 13.65 -11.68 13.00
CA PRO A 373 13.51 -11.62 14.45
C PRO A 373 12.11 -11.10 14.85
N SER A 374 11.62 -11.55 16.00
CA SER A 374 10.28 -11.17 16.48
C SER A 374 10.18 -9.65 16.68
N ARG A 375 8.94 -9.13 16.67
CA ARG A 375 8.69 -7.68 16.84
C ARG A 375 9.27 -7.16 18.15
N LEU A 376 9.28 -7.98 19.21
CA LEU A 376 9.87 -7.62 20.49
C LEU A 376 11.38 -7.39 20.37
N VAL A 377 12.10 -8.25 19.64
CA VAL A 377 13.54 -8.08 19.40
C VAL A 377 13.83 -6.87 18.51
N ARG A 378 12.95 -6.54 17.56
CA ARG A 378 13.16 -5.37 16.69
C ARG A 378 12.87 -4.04 17.39
N TYR A 379 11.86 -4.01 18.25
CA TYR A 379 11.36 -2.79 18.87
C TYR A 379 11.78 -2.61 20.34
N TRP A 380 12.55 -3.52 20.96
CA TRP A 380 12.94 -3.33 22.35
C TRP A 380 13.69 -2.01 22.56
N LEU A 381 14.60 -1.62 21.66
CA LEU A 381 15.39 -0.39 21.79
C LEU A 381 14.53 0.89 21.71
N PRO A 382 13.67 1.10 20.69
CA PRO A 382 12.76 2.24 20.69
C PRO A 382 11.67 2.14 21.78
N VAL A 383 11.29 0.94 22.23
CA VAL A 383 10.32 0.78 23.33
C VAL A 383 10.97 1.13 24.68
N THR A 384 12.19 0.69 24.96
CA THR A 384 12.91 1.07 26.19
C THR A 384 13.27 2.54 26.18
N ALA A 385 13.77 3.07 25.04
CA ALA A 385 13.96 4.50 24.85
C ALA A 385 12.64 5.27 24.98
N GLY A 386 11.55 4.72 24.45
CA GLY A 386 10.19 5.27 24.55
C GLY A 386 9.68 5.28 25.99
N ILE A 387 9.92 4.24 26.78
CA ILE A 387 9.53 4.16 28.19
C ILE A 387 10.37 5.12 29.04
N LEU A 388 11.70 5.14 28.84
CA LEU A 388 12.62 6.04 29.54
C LEU A 388 12.38 7.52 29.17
N SER A 389 12.16 7.79 27.88
CA SER A 389 11.78 9.11 27.40
C SER A 389 10.36 9.47 27.84
N SER A 390 9.40 8.55 27.86
CA SER A 390 8.05 8.83 28.36
C SER A 390 8.07 9.22 29.82
N SER A 391 8.92 8.61 30.66
CA SER A 391 9.07 9.01 32.07
C SER A 391 9.62 10.44 32.20
N THR A 392 10.62 10.81 31.39
CA THR A 392 11.23 12.15 31.40
C THR A 392 10.36 13.20 30.73
N ILE A 393 9.76 12.90 29.58
CA ILE A 393 8.81 13.74 28.85
C ILE A 393 7.57 13.98 29.70
N LEU A 394 6.99 12.95 30.34
CA LEU A 394 5.85 13.12 31.24
C LEU A 394 6.22 14.02 32.42
N ARG A 395 7.40 13.86 33.00
CA ARG A 395 7.90 14.72 34.07
C ARG A 395 8.09 16.17 33.61
N ILE A 396 8.61 16.39 32.41
CA ILE A 396 8.75 17.72 31.80
C ILE A 396 7.38 18.33 31.49
N LEU A 397 6.47 17.58 30.88
CA LEU A 397 5.14 18.05 30.46
C LEU A 397 4.26 18.41 31.67
N VAL A 398 4.31 17.60 32.73
CA VAL A 398 3.57 17.86 33.98
C VAL A 398 4.19 19.03 34.75
N ASN A 399 5.53 19.12 34.83
CA ASN A 399 6.19 20.22 35.54
C ASN A 399 6.15 21.55 34.77
N ARG A 400 6.08 21.52 33.44
CA ARG A 400 6.11 22.71 32.56
C ARG A 400 4.73 23.04 31.96
N LYS A 401 3.63 22.49 32.50
CA LYS A 401 2.27 22.72 31.98
C LYS A 401 1.91 24.21 31.87
N ALA A 402 2.38 25.02 32.82
CA ALA A 402 2.15 26.46 32.83
C ALA A 402 2.89 27.15 31.69
N GLU A 403 4.14 26.75 31.44
CA GLU A 403 4.95 27.27 30.35
C GLU A 403 4.42 26.85 28.98
N ILE A 404 3.92 25.62 28.84
CA ILE A 404 3.29 25.16 27.59
C ILE A 404 2.00 25.95 27.33
N MET A 405 1.18 26.17 28.36
CA MET A 405 -0.03 26.99 28.23
C MET A 405 0.32 28.43 27.83
N GLN A 406 1.36 28.98 28.44
CA GLN A 406 1.87 30.31 28.10
C GLN A 406 2.39 30.35 26.65
N TRP A 407 3.17 29.37 26.21
CA TRP A 407 3.63 29.28 24.81
C TRP A 407 2.48 29.17 23.81
N ILE A 408 1.40 28.46 24.15
CA ILE A 408 0.21 28.38 23.30
C ILE A 408 -0.50 29.72 23.24
N GLN A 409 -0.64 30.41 24.38
CA GLN A 409 -1.23 31.75 24.45
C GLN A 409 -0.38 32.76 23.67
N ASP A 410 0.93 32.79 23.90
CA ASP A 410 1.89 33.66 23.23
C ASP A 410 1.92 33.38 21.72
N PHE A 411 1.87 32.11 21.30
CA PHE A 411 1.74 31.75 19.90
C PHE A 411 0.42 32.22 19.30
N GLY A 412 -0.70 32.06 20.02
CA GLY A 412 -2.01 32.56 19.60
C GLY A 412 -2.02 34.07 19.41
N VAL A 413 -1.49 34.82 20.38
CA VAL A 413 -1.33 36.29 20.30
C VAL A 413 -0.44 36.66 19.12
N THR A 414 0.71 35.99 18.96
CA THR A 414 1.64 36.27 17.85
C THR A 414 1.00 36.02 16.48
N VAL A 415 0.17 34.98 16.32
CA VAL A 415 -0.55 34.71 15.07
C VAL A 415 -1.61 35.78 14.80
N ILE A 416 -2.34 36.21 15.83
CA ILE A 416 -3.34 37.28 15.72
C ILE A 416 -2.68 38.60 15.35
N ASP A 417 -1.59 38.96 16.03
CA ASP A 417 -0.83 40.19 15.78
C ASP A 417 -0.18 40.17 14.40
N PHE A 418 0.35 39.02 13.97
CA PHE A 418 0.87 38.85 12.61
C PHE A 418 -0.24 39.10 11.58
N TRP A 419 -1.40 38.46 11.74
CA TRP A 419 -2.52 38.62 10.80
C TRP A 419 -3.04 40.06 10.77
N ARG A 420 -3.20 40.68 11.94
CA ARG A 420 -3.69 42.06 12.05
C ARG A 420 -2.72 43.06 11.42
N ASN A 421 -1.45 43.03 11.82
CA ASN A 421 -0.48 44.06 11.46
C ASN A 421 0.07 43.89 10.04
N TRP A 422 0.20 42.66 9.53
CA TRP A 422 0.83 42.40 8.24
C TRP A 422 -0.13 42.10 7.10
N ILE A 423 -1.40 41.75 7.39
CA ILE A 423 -2.38 41.43 6.37
C ILE A 423 -3.56 42.39 6.45
N VAL A 424 -4.23 42.50 7.60
CA VAL A 424 -5.47 43.30 7.71
C VAL A 424 -5.20 44.80 7.64
N GLU A 425 -4.25 45.32 8.41
CA GLU A 425 -3.96 46.77 8.43
C GLU A 425 -3.41 47.28 7.08
N PRO A 426 -2.44 46.61 6.43
CA PRO A 426 -1.94 47.03 5.13
C PRO A 426 -2.99 46.89 4.03
N THR A 427 -3.80 45.82 4.00
CA THR A 427 -4.92 45.71 3.04
C THR A 427 -5.96 46.80 3.26
N LYS A 428 -6.28 47.13 4.52
CA LYS A 428 -7.20 48.23 4.85
C LYS A 428 -6.63 49.59 4.41
N LYS A 429 -5.32 49.82 4.55
CA LYS A 429 -4.66 51.04 4.06
C LYS A 429 -4.69 51.10 2.53
N VAL A 430 -4.25 50.05 1.84
CA VAL A 430 -4.28 49.98 0.36
C VAL A 430 -5.70 50.16 -0.18
N ILE A 431 -6.69 49.47 0.38
CA ILE A 431 -8.08 49.62 -0.07
C ILE A 431 -8.65 50.99 0.31
N GLY A 432 -8.21 51.59 1.42
CA GLY A 432 -8.56 52.95 1.81
C GLY A 432 -8.00 54.00 0.85
N THR A 433 -6.75 53.84 0.40
CA THR A 433 -6.09 54.72 -0.58
C THR A 433 -6.69 54.59 -1.97
N ILE A 434 -7.04 53.36 -2.40
CA ILE A 434 -7.68 53.09 -3.70
C ILE A 434 -9.17 53.49 -3.72
N ARG A 435 -9.89 53.27 -2.62
CA ARG A 435 -11.34 53.58 -2.51
C ARG A 435 -11.60 55.04 -2.16
N HIS A 436 -10.63 55.79 -1.65
CA HIS A 436 -10.70 57.25 -1.62
C HIS A 436 -10.59 57.78 -3.04
N ASP A 437 -11.75 57.93 -3.65
CA ASP A 437 -12.00 58.62 -4.91
C ASP A 437 -11.13 59.89 -5.01
N GLU A 438 -10.54 60.11 -6.19
CA GLU A 438 -9.78 61.33 -6.54
C GLU A 438 -10.62 62.61 -6.41
N SER A 439 -11.91 62.47 -6.11
CA SER A 439 -12.92 63.51 -6.04
C SER A 439 -13.61 63.66 -4.70
N SER A 440 -13.03 63.28 -3.55
CA SER A 440 -13.69 63.53 -2.25
C SER A 440 -12.85 64.28 -1.22
N GLU A 441 -13.45 65.38 -0.78
CA GLU A 441 -13.10 66.32 0.30
C GLU A 441 -11.96 67.31 0.06
N VAL A 442 -10.69 66.88 0.02
CA VAL A 442 -9.55 67.82 -0.12
C VAL A 442 -9.37 68.29 -1.57
N SER A 443 -9.53 67.38 -2.53
CA SER A 443 -9.59 67.67 -3.97
C SER A 443 -10.84 68.47 -4.33
N ILE A 444 -11.98 68.29 -3.64
CA ILE A 444 -13.19 69.10 -3.92
C ILE A 444 -12.99 70.54 -3.45
N MET A 445 -12.41 70.77 -2.27
CA MET A 445 -12.12 72.13 -1.81
C MET A 445 -11.11 72.82 -2.72
N SER A 446 -10.00 72.16 -3.07
CA SER A 446 -8.99 72.74 -3.96
C SER A 446 -9.49 72.88 -5.39
N LYS A 447 -10.30 71.94 -5.92
CA LYS A 447 -10.87 72.06 -7.27
C LYS A 447 -11.93 73.15 -7.36
N ARG A 448 -12.79 73.30 -6.35
CA ARG A 448 -13.80 74.37 -6.30
C ARG A 448 -13.16 75.74 -6.03
N SER A 449 -12.11 75.78 -5.22
CA SER A 449 -11.29 76.98 -4.99
C SER A 449 -10.52 77.36 -6.26
N LEU A 450 -9.87 76.39 -6.92
CA LEU A 450 -9.16 76.56 -8.18
C LEU A 450 -10.09 76.97 -9.33
N GLU A 451 -11.29 76.40 -9.43
CA GLU A 451 -12.29 76.78 -10.43
C GLU A 451 -12.76 78.22 -10.18
N GLY A 452 -13.00 78.59 -8.92
CA GLY A 452 -13.31 79.97 -8.53
C GLY A 452 -12.16 80.95 -8.83
N ASP A 453 -10.91 80.57 -8.55
CA ASP A 453 -9.74 81.39 -8.81
C ASP A 453 -9.43 81.49 -10.32
N ARG A 454 -9.69 80.43 -11.10
CA ARG A 454 -9.61 80.45 -12.58
C ARG A 454 -10.68 81.34 -13.21
N ASP A 455 -11.91 81.26 -12.72
CA ASP A 455 -13.00 82.14 -13.15
C ASP A 455 -12.72 83.60 -12.80
N SER A 456 -12.13 83.85 -11.63
CA SER A 456 -11.66 85.18 -11.22
C SER A 456 -10.58 85.69 -12.17
N LEU A 457 -9.57 84.87 -12.48
CA LEU A 457 -8.52 85.19 -13.42
C LEU A 457 -9.08 85.47 -14.83
N GLU A 458 -10.01 84.64 -15.31
CA GLU A 458 -10.68 84.81 -16.61
C GLU A 458 -11.35 86.18 -16.71
N ARG A 459 -12.12 86.57 -15.69
CA ARG A 459 -12.80 87.88 -15.65
C ARG A 459 -11.81 89.02 -15.65
N MET A 460 -10.80 88.98 -14.78
CA MET A 460 -9.83 90.07 -14.68
C MET A 460 -9.00 90.27 -15.94
N VAL A 461 -8.62 89.19 -16.63
CA VAL A 461 -7.81 89.26 -17.86
C VAL A 461 -8.67 89.76 -19.02
N VAL A 462 -9.91 89.30 -19.13
CA VAL A 462 -10.86 89.80 -20.14
C VAL A 462 -11.15 91.28 -19.91
N ASP A 463 -11.42 91.70 -18.67
CA ASP A 463 -11.66 93.10 -18.34
C ASP A 463 -10.40 93.96 -18.63
N PHE A 464 -9.21 93.42 -18.35
CA PHE A 464 -7.95 94.10 -18.68
C PHE A 464 -7.74 94.25 -20.19
N ALA A 465 -8.09 93.23 -20.98
CA ALA A 465 -7.98 93.28 -22.44
C ALA A 465 -8.97 94.28 -23.06
N ILE A 466 -10.19 94.39 -22.51
CA ILE A 466 -11.21 95.38 -22.92
C ILE A 466 -10.72 96.80 -22.65
N ASP A 467 -10.14 97.04 -21.48
CA ASP A 467 -9.65 98.36 -21.10
C ASP A 467 -8.36 98.76 -21.84
N ASN A 468 -7.61 97.77 -22.37
CA ASN A 468 -6.34 97.98 -23.07
C ASN A 468 -6.29 97.28 -24.45
N PRO A 469 -7.07 97.75 -25.45
CA PRO A 469 -7.15 97.11 -26.77
C PRO A 469 -5.82 97.14 -27.53
N ALA A 470 -4.97 98.15 -27.26
CA ALA A 470 -3.65 98.28 -27.89
C ALA A 470 -2.70 97.14 -27.53
N SER A 471 -2.83 96.55 -26.33
CA SER A 471 -1.96 95.47 -25.86
C SER A 471 -2.48 94.09 -26.29
N ALA A 472 -3.79 93.94 -26.49
CA ALA A 472 -4.44 92.69 -26.89
C ALA A 472 -4.34 92.42 -28.40
N THR A 473 -4.65 93.40 -29.27
CA THR A 473 -4.76 93.19 -30.73
C THR A 473 -3.75 94.04 -31.53
N GLY A 474 -2.85 94.76 -30.84
CA GLY A 474 -1.85 95.63 -31.48
C GLY A 474 -2.43 96.87 -32.18
N THR A 475 -3.75 97.06 -32.10
CA THR A 475 -4.53 98.13 -32.75
C THR A 475 -5.41 98.83 -31.71
N LYS A 476 -5.62 100.15 -31.83
CA LYS A 476 -6.39 100.96 -30.86
C LYS A 476 -7.91 100.87 -31.04
N ALA A 477 -8.41 99.86 -31.75
CA ALA A 477 -9.84 99.69 -32.01
C ALA A 477 -10.52 98.92 -30.84
N PRO A 478 -11.80 99.22 -30.53
CA PRO A 478 -12.55 98.44 -29.54
C PRO A 478 -12.70 96.98 -30.02
N LEU A 479 -12.55 96.03 -29.09
CA LEU A 479 -12.57 94.58 -29.37
C LEU A 479 -13.95 94.11 -29.88
N THR A 480 -13.93 93.20 -30.85
CA THR A 480 -15.12 92.52 -31.39
C THR A 480 -15.58 91.40 -30.45
N PRO A 481 -16.88 91.08 -30.31
CA PRO A 481 -17.36 90.01 -29.42
C PRO A 481 -16.68 88.66 -29.65
N ASP A 482 -16.32 88.33 -30.90
CA ASP A 482 -15.62 87.09 -31.23
C ASP A 482 -14.19 87.05 -30.67
N GLU A 483 -13.49 88.20 -30.69
CA GLU A 483 -12.13 88.34 -30.14
C GLU A 483 -12.12 88.16 -28.61
N ILE A 484 -13.14 88.66 -27.92
CA ILE A 484 -13.31 88.50 -26.47
C ILE A 484 -13.49 87.01 -26.11
N THR A 485 -14.22 86.24 -26.94
CA THR A 485 -14.36 84.79 -26.71
C THR A 485 -13.07 84.02 -26.99
N SER A 486 -12.26 84.45 -27.96
CA SER A 486 -10.94 83.85 -28.20
C SER A 486 -9.96 84.16 -27.06
N ILE A 487 -9.98 85.37 -26.50
CA ILE A 487 -9.16 85.75 -25.33
C ILE A 487 -9.59 84.92 -24.11
N ARG A 488 -10.91 84.73 -23.91
CA ARG A 488 -11.44 83.85 -22.85
C ARG A 488 -10.93 82.41 -22.99
N ALA A 489 -10.95 81.86 -24.19
CA ALA A 489 -10.42 80.52 -24.45
C ALA A 489 -8.90 80.45 -24.20
N ALA A 490 -8.15 81.45 -24.67
CA ALA A 490 -6.70 81.54 -24.48
C ALA A 490 -6.33 81.65 -22.98
N VAL A 491 -7.10 82.41 -22.18
CA VAL A 491 -6.86 82.54 -20.73
C VAL A 491 -7.17 81.24 -19.98
N ARG A 492 -8.16 80.45 -20.44
CA ARG A 492 -8.43 79.10 -19.90
C ARG A 492 -7.27 78.13 -20.18
N GLU A 493 -6.61 78.31 -21.31
CA GLU A 493 -5.37 77.60 -21.67
C GLU A 493 -4.13 78.16 -20.96
N GLY A 494 -4.26 79.28 -20.23
CA GLY A 494 -3.20 79.89 -19.44
C GLY A 494 -2.39 80.97 -20.17
N ASP A 495 -2.83 81.39 -21.36
CA ASP A 495 -2.18 82.46 -22.12
C ASP A 495 -2.56 83.84 -21.56
N LEU A 496 -1.56 84.50 -20.97
CA LEU A 496 -1.67 85.85 -20.40
C LEU A 496 -0.93 86.91 -21.23
N THR A 497 -0.62 86.61 -22.49
CA THR A 497 0.15 87.49 -23.39
C THR A 497 -0.34 88.95 -23.41
N PRO A 498 -1.65 89.27 -23.43
CA PRO A 498 -2.12 90.66 -23.40
C PRO A 498 -1.73 91.43 -22.12
N VAL A 499 -1.73 90.73 -20.98
CA VAL A 499 -1.38 91.29 -19.66
C VAL A 499 0.13 91.40 -19.52
N LEU A 500 0.87 90.38 -19.95
CA LEU A 500 2.34 90.36 -19.92
C LEU A 500 2.94 91.47 -20.79
N LYS A 501 2.40 91.68 -21.99
CA LYS A 501 2.88 92.75 -22.89
C LYS A 501 2.67 94.14 -22.29
N ALA A 502 1.53 94.36 -21.62
CA ALA A 502 1.27 95.61 -20.92
C ALA A 502 2.14 95.78 -19.67
N TYR A 503 2.36 94.70 -18.92
CA TYR A 503 3.29 94.68 -17.79
C TYR A 503 4.72 95.03 -18.22
N GLU A 504 5.25 94.39 -19.27
CA GLU A 504 6.60 94.64 -19.79
C GLU A 504 6.78 96.08 -20.28
N GLN A 505 5.77 96.62 -20.97
CA GLN A 505 5.80 97.98 -21.49
C GLN A 505 5.77 99.03 -20.38
N ASP A 506 4.93 98.83 -19.35
CA ASP A 506 4.78 99.78 -18.24
C ASP A 506 5.89 99.64 -17.19
N LEU A 507 6.55 98.48 -17.10
CA LEU A 507 7.71 98.24 -16.23
C LEU A 507 8.92 99.09 -16.63
N ALA A 508 9.06 99.41 -17.93
CA ALA A 508 10.13 100.27 -18.43
C ALA A 508 10.08 101.70 -17.84
N SER A 509 8.91 102.17 -17.40
CA SER A 509 8.74 103.46 -16.72
C SER A 509 7.83 103.34 -15.48
N PRO A 510 8.36 102.86 -14.34
CA PRO A 510 7.55 102.36 -13.24
C PRO A 510 6.70 103.46 -12.56
N LEU A 511 7.24 104.67 -12.41
CA LEU A 511 6.51 105.78 -11.78
C LEU A 511 5.36 106.29 -12.65
N MET A 512 5.55 106.32 -13.97
CA MET A 512 4.53 106.85 -14.89
C MET A 512 3.46 105.79 -15.20
N GLY A 513 3.84 104.52 -15.33
CA GLY A 513 2.91 103.40 -15.55
C GLY A 513 1.98 103.12 -14.36
N THR A 514 2.45 103.41 -13.14
CA THR A 514 1.65 103.31 -11.91
C THR A 514 0.59 104.43 -11.83
N VAL A 515 0.97 105.67 -12.17
CA VAL A 515 0.08 106.84 -12.12
C VAL A 515 -0.91 106.85 -13.29
N ARG A 516 -0.52 106.32 -14.46
CA ARG A 516 -1.36 106.26 -15.66
C ARG A 516 -2.30 105.05 -15.71
N GLY A 517 -2.13 104.06 -14.81
CA GLY A 517 -3.21 103.19 -14.35
C GLY A 517 -3.15 101.69 -14.69
N ASN A 518 -2.15 101.21 -15.43
CA ASN A 518 -2.16 99.83 -15.95
C ASN A 518 -1.23 98.85 -15.23
N LEU A 519 -0.11 99.34 -14.67
CA LEU A 519 0.92 98.50 -14.06
C LEU A 519 0.43 97.76 -12.80
N ILE A 520 -0.30 98.44 -11.90
CA ILE A 520 -0.82 97.83 -10.66
C ILE A 520 -1.79 96.70 -10.99
N ARG A 521 -2.67 96.88 -11.99
CA ARG A 521 -3.68 95.90 -12.37
C ARG A 521 -3.05 94.68 -13.03
N ALA A 522 -2.06 94.87 -13.91
CA ALA A 522 -1.31 93.77 -14.50
C ALA A 522 -0.55 92.95 -13.43
N LEU A 523 0.03 93.62 -12.42
CA LEU A 523 0.71 92.97 -11.30
C LEU A 523 -0.27 92.18 -10.42
N LEU A 524 -1.46 92.73 -10.11
CA LEU A 524 -2.51 92.01 -9.36
C LEU A 524 -3.01 90.75 -10.10
N ILE A 525 -3.17 90.83 -11.43
CA ILE A 525 -3.53 89.67 -12.26
C ILE A 525 -2.42 88.60 -12.18
N GLN A 526 -1.16 88.99 -12.21
CA GLN A 526 -0.03 88.06 -12.12
C GLN A 526 0.09 87.41 -10.73
N ILE A 527 -0.25 88.14 -9.67
CA ILE A 527 -0.36 87.56 -8.31
C ILE A 527 -1.48 86.51 -8.26
N GLN A 528 -2.66 86.77 -8.84
CA GLN A 528 -3.73 85.77 -8.88
C GLN A 528 -3.36 84.56 -9.75
N LYS A 529 -2.65 84.77 -10.87
CA LYS A 529 -2.10 83.66 -11.65
C LYS A 529 -1.16 82.80 -10.81
N THR A 530 -0.28 83.44 -10.04
CA THR A 530 0.65 82.73 -9.16
C THR A 530 -0.10 81.96 -8.06
N LYS A 531 -1.19 82.50 -7.51
CA LYS A 531 -2.07 81.79 -6.56
C LYS A 531 -2.68 80.53 -7.19
N VAL A 532 -3.25 80.66 -8.39
CA VAL A 532 -3.81 79.53 -9.17
C VAL A 532 -2.73 78.47 -9.43
N ASP A 533 -1.54 78.88 -9.89
CA ASP A 533 -0.45 77.94 -10.22
C ASP A 533 0.10 77.24 -8.98
N VAL A 534 0.18 77.94 -7.84
CA VAL A 534 0.54 77.34 -6.54
C VAL A 534 -0.53 76.34 -6.08
N GLU A 535 -1.81 76.65 -6.24
CA GLU A 535 -2.89 75.73 -5.85
C GLU A 535 -2.93 74.47 -6.75
N VAL A 536 -2.69 74.61 -8.06
CA VAL A 536 -2.51 73.47 -8.98
C VAL A 536 -1.29 72.63 -8.59
N ALA A 537 -0.15 73.28 -8.32
CA ALA A 537 1.07 72.59 -7.92
C ALA A 537 0.89 71.87 -6.57
N MET A 538 0.20 72.48 -5.61
CA MET A 538 -0.10 71.90 -4.32
C MET A 538 -1.03 70.69 -4.44
N GLY A 539 -2.02 70.73 -5.33
CA GLY A 539 -2.84 69.57 -5.70
C GLY A 539 -2.02 68.44 -6.36
N GLY A 540 -1.05 68.79 -7.20
CA GLY A 540 -0.12 67.82 -7.79
C GLY A 540 0.79 67.16 -6.75
N ILE A 541 1.23 67.89 -5.73
CA ILE A 541 2.03 67.34 -4.61
C ILE A 541 1.21 66.36 -3.78
N ASP A 542 -0.06 66.67 -3.49
CA ASP A 542 -0.95 65.76 -2.76
C ASP A 542 -1.14 64.44 -3.51
N ALA A 543 -1.36 64.51 -4.84
CA ALA A 543 -1.44 63.33 -5.69
C ALA A 543 -0.15 62.49 -5.67
N LEU A 544 1.02 63.14 -5.67
CA LEU A 544 2.32 62.46 -5.57
C LEU A 544 2.53 61.80 -4.21
N LEU A 545 2.20 62.47 -3.11
CA LEU A 545 2.30 61.90 -1.76
C LEU A 545 1.37 60.70 -1.59
N LYS A 546 0.16 60.77 -2.12
CA LYS A 546 -0.79 59.66 -2.11
C LYS A 546 -0.32 58.49 -2.99
N SER A 547 0.28 58.77 -4.15
CA SER A 547 0.91 57.75 -4.97
C SER A 547 2.08 57.05 -4.25
N GLN A 548 2.85 57.78 -3.44
CA GLN A 548 3.93 57.19 -2.64
C GLN A 548 3.39 56.38 -1.45
N GLU A 549 2.32 56.85 -0.80
CA GLU A 549 1.63 56.10 0.25
C GLU A 549 1.13 54.74 -0.27
N LEU A 550 0.57 54.70 -1.49
CA LEU A 550 0.15 53.46 -2.14
C LEU A 550 1.32 52.48 -2.34
N VAL A 551 2.45 52.98 -2.85
CA VAL A 551 3.66 52.17 -3.06
C VAL A 551 4.18 51.63 -1.72
N PHE A 552 4.27 52.47 -0.68
CA PHE A 552 4.65 52.01 0.66
C PHE A 552 3.66 51.00 1.25
N GLY A 553 2.36 51.16 0.98
CA GLY A 553 1.32 50.20 1.34
C GLY A 553 1.53 48.82 0.69
N PHE A 554 1.83 48.78 -0.61
CA PHE A 554 2.12 47.52 -1.32
C PHE A 554 3.45 46.88 -0.88
N VAL A 555 4.49 47.68 -0.65
CA VAL A 555 5.78 47.19 -0.14
C VAL A 555 5.61 46.59 1.27
N GLY A 556 4.80 47.21 2.13
CA GLY A 556 4.49 46.67 3.47
C GLY A 556 3.63 45.40 3.45
N LEU A 557 2.76 45.23 2.45
CA LEU A 557 1.89 44.06 2.27
C LEU A 557 2.65 42.81 1.78
N THR A 558 3.69 43.02 0.97
CA THR A 558 4.38 41.95 0.23
C THR A 558 5.00 40.87 1.15
N PRO A 559 5.73 41.21 2.23
CA PRO A 559 6.27 40.21 3.15
C PRO A 559 5.20 39.34 3.82
N GLY A 560 4.06 39.94 4.21
CA GLY A 560 2.97 39.22 4.89
C GLY A 560 2.31 38.17 4.00
N ILE A 561 2.06 38.51 2.73
CA ILE A 561 1.50 37.58 1.74
C ILE A 561 2.49 36.45 1.45
N LEU A 562 3.77 36.77 1.28
CA LEU A 562 4.81 35.79 0.96
C LEU A 562 4.94 34.76 2.08
N VAL A 563 5.05 35.20 3.34
CA VAL A 563 5.12 34.30 4.50
C VAL A 563 3.88 33.42 4.58
N THR A 564 2.69 33.99 4.43
CA THR A 564 1.43 33.24 4.48
C THR A 564 1.33 32.18 3.38
N TYR A 565 1.74 32.51 2.15
CA TYR A 565 1.78 31.57 1.04
C TYR A 565 2.73 30.41 1.30
N PHE A 566 3.97 30.68 1.73
CA PHE A 566 4.95 29.64 2.02
C PHE A 566 4.53 28.77 3.21
N THR A 567 3.93 29.33 4.26
CA THR A 567 3.40 28.57 5.40
C THR A 567 2.29 27.62 4.96
N ILE A 568 1.30 28.10 4.19
CA ILE A 568 0.21 27.26 3.68
C ILE A 568 0.75 26.18 2.73
N HIS A 569 1.69 26.53 1.84
CA HIS A 569 2.31 25.58 0.93
C HIS A 569 3.09 24.49 1.68
N TYR A 570 3.88 24.86 2.70
CA TYR A 570 4.62 23.92 3.54
C TYR A 570 3.69 22.94 4.26
N PHE A 571 2.61 23.44 4.88
CA PHE A 571 1.63 22.57 5.54
C PHE A 571 0.91 21.63 4.56
N ARG A 572 0.48 22.14 3.39
CA ARG A 572 -0.17 21.30 2.37
C ARG A 572 0.79 20.25 1.81
N SER A 573 2.02 20.64 1.49
CA SER A 573 3.06 19.73 0.97
C SER A 573 3.40 18.64 1.99
N SER A 574 3.68 18.99 3.24
CA SER A 574 4.07 18.02 4.27
C SER A 574 2.96 17.01 4.60
N PHE A 575 1.69 17.44 4.51
CA PHE A 575 0.55 16.54 4.71
C PHE A 575 0.30 15.62 3.51
N MET A 576 0.55 16.09 2.27
CA MET A 576 0.44 15.30 1.04
C MET A 576 1.60 14.32 0.83
N GLU A 577 2.82 14.67 1.24
CA GLU A 577 4.02 13.82 1.08
C GLU A 577 3.89 12.46 1.80
N LYS A 578 3.25 12.46 2.98
CA LYS A 578 2.98 11.23 3.75
C LYS A 578 1.97 10.30 3.06
N ARG A 579 1.13 10.84 2.17
CA ARG A 579 0.18 10.06 1.36
C ARG A 579 0.85 9.50 0.10
N GLY A 580 1.74 10.27 -0.52
CA GLY A 580 2.55 9.86 -1.68
C GLY A 580 3.52 8.72 -1.38
N SER A 581 4.25 8.76 -0.25
CA SER A 581 5.21 7.69 0.12
C SER A 581 4.55 6.31 0.28
N LYS A 582 3.30 6.26 0.78
CA LYS A 582 2.56 5.00 0.93
C LYS A 582 2.03 4.47 -0.41
N ALA A 583 1.64 5.35 -1.33
CA ALA A 583 1.21 4.97 -2.68
C ALA A 583 2.41 4.47 -3.51
N ALA A 584 3.52 5.22 -3.52
CA ALA A 584 4.77 4.83 -4.18
C ALA A 584 5.32 3.50 -3.64
N ARG A 585 5.21 3.26 -2.33
CA ARG A 585 5.60 1.96 -1.75
C ARG A 585 4.71 0.81 -2.21
N LYS A 586 3.41 1.04 -2.44
CA LYS A 586 2.47 0.02 -2.95
C LYS A 586 2.70 -0.27 -4.44
N GLN A 587 2.86 0.78 -5.25
CA GLN A 587 3.18 0.66 -6.68
C GLN A 587 4.54 -0.02 -6.88
N GLY A 588 5.54 0.32 -6.06
CA GLY A 588 6.83 -0.34 -6.06
C GLY A 588 6.78 -1.84 -5.74
N VAL A 589 5.77 -2.35 -5.02
CA VAL A 589 5.60 -3.80 -4.82
C VAL A 589 5.19 -4.48 -6.12
N MET A 590 4.25 -3.91 -6.88
CA MET A 590 3.76 -4.51 -8.12
C MET A 590 4.85 -4.59 -9.18
N VAL A 591 5.61 -3.51 -9.38
CA VAL A 591 6.75 -3.48 -10.32
C VAL A 591 7.81 -4.51 -9.94
N ARG A 592 8.07 -4.69 -8.64
CA ARG A 592 9.03 -5.70 -8.15
C ARG A 592 8.55 -7.11 -8.46
N GLN A 593 7.27 -7.42 -8.23
CA GLN A 593 6.75 -8.76 -8.53
C GLN A 593 6.73 -9.03 -10.03
N LEU A 594 6.34 -8.06 -10.85
CA LEU A 594 6.38 -8.21 -12.30
C LEU A 594 7.81 -8.45 -12.81
N ARG A 595 8.80 -7.76 -12.23
CA ARG A 595 10.22 -8.02 -12.53
C ARG A 595 10.68 -9.40 -12.06
N ASN A 596 10.18 -9.90 -10.93
CA ASN A 596 10.53 -11.24 -10.45
C ASN A 596 9.92 -12.32 -11.35
N ILE A 597 8.68 -12.13 -11.80
CA ILE A 597 8.01 -12.97 -12.80
C ILE A 597 8.83 -12.99 -14.09
N ASP A 598 9.15 -11.81 -14.64
CA ASP A 598 9.97 -11.65 -15.85
C ASP A 598 11.31 -12.38 -15.70
N ARG A 599 12.01 -12.17 -14.57
CA ARG A 599 13.28 -12.87 -14.28
C ARG A 599 13.12 -14.38 -14.17
N THR A 600 12.01 -14.88 -13.64
CA THR A 600 11.75 -16.32 -13.50
C THR A 600 11.47 -16.92 -14.86
N LEU A 601 10.63 -16.27 -15.68
CA LEU A 601 10.30 -16.71 -17.04
C LEU A 601 11.51 -16.72 -17.99
N TRP A 602 12.37 -15.70 -17.93
CA TRP A 602 13.59 -15.66 -18.75
C TRP A 602 14.72 -16.53 -18.22
N GLY A 603 14.74 -16.79 -16.91
CA GLY A 603 15.75 -17.62 -16.26
C GLY A 603 15.47 -19.12 -16.33
N SER A 604 14.28 -19.51 -16.78
CA SER A 604 13.84 -20.91 -16.85
C SER A 604 14.10 -21.51 -18.22
N GLU A 605 14.70 -22.70 -18.25
CA GLU A 605 14.80 -23.54 -19.46
C GLU A 605 13.50 -24.33 -19.59
N ALA A 606 12.84 -24.22 -20.74
CA ALA A 606 11.60 -24.95 -20.99
C ALA A 606 11.87 -26.46 -20.99
N THR A 607 10.93 -27.23 -20.43
CA THR A 607 10.97 -28.70 -20.51
C THR A 607 10.74 -29.18 -21.95
N GLU A 608 10.92 -30.48 -22.21
CA GLU A 608 10.76 -31.08 -23.54
C GLU A 608 9.39 -30.78 -24.19
N TYR A 609 8.36 -30.56 -23.37
CA TYR A 609 6.99 -30.21 -23.79
C TYR A 609 6.74 -28.70 -23.93
N GLY A 610 7.75 -27.86 -23.73
CA GLY A 610 7.60 -26.39 -23.78
C GLY A 610 6.94 -25.79 -22.54
N GLU A 611 6.87 -26.53 -21.44
CA GLU A 611 6.30 -26.10 -20.15
C GLU A 611 7.40 -25.58 -19.20
N LEU A 612 7.01 -24.86 -18.15
CA LEU A 612 7.96 -24.49 -17.09
C LEU A 612 8.21 -25.68 -16.15
N PRO A 613 9.45 -25.83 -15.65
CA PRO A 613 9.73 -26.78 -14.58
C PRO A 613 8.90 -26.43 -13.34
N TYR A 614 8.44 -27.45 -12.62
CA TYR A 614 7.51 -27.32 -11.48
C TYR A 614 7.95 -26.27 -10.45
N LYS A 615 9.25 -26.22 -10.15
CA LYS A 615 9.84 -25.21 -9.25
C LYS A 615 9.57 -23.77 -9.70
N ASP A 616 9.79 -23.46 -10.97
CA ASP A 616 9.65 -22.11 -11.49
C ASP A 616 8.17 -21.76 -11.70
N GLN A 617 7.35 -22.75 -12.06
CA GLN A 617 5.90 -22.61 -12.09
C GLN A 617 5.35 -22.24 -10.70
N GLY A 618 5.76 -22.94 -9.66
CA GLY A 618 5.34 -22.61 -8.29
C GLY A 618 5.78 -21.21 -7.85
N LEU A 619 6.98 -20.77 -8.24
CA LEU A 619 7.45 -19.41 -7.97
C LEU A 619 6.62 -18.35 -8.69
N LEU A 620 6.28 -18.60 -9.96
CA LEU A 620 5.41 -17.73 -10.76
C LEU A 620 4.06 -17.56 -10.09
N LEU A 621 3.45 -18.64 -9.60
CA LEU A 621 2.17 -18.60 -8.88
C LEU A 621 2.25 -17.79 -7.58
N CYS A 622 3.33 -17.95 -6.82
CA CYS A 622 3.57 -17.15 -5.61
C CYS A 622 3.63 -15.65 -5.94
N ASP A 623 4.43 -15.26 -6.94
CA ASP A 623 4.62 -13.86 -7.30
C ASP A 623 3.36 -13.26 -7.95
N MET A 624 2.63 -14.05 -8.76
CA MET A 624 1.31 -13.70 -9.32
C MET A 624 0.27 -13.47 -8.22
N HIS A 625 0.23 -14.33 -7.19
CA HIS A 625 -0.69 -14.17 -6.07
C HIS A 625 -0.46 -12.83 -5.33
N VAL A 626 0.80 -12.51 -5.05
CA VAL A 626 1.17 -11.23 -4.41
C VAL A 626 0.84 -10.05 -5.32
N LEU A 627 1.09 -10.19 -6.63
CA LEU A 627 0.78 -9.18 -7.63
C LEU A 627 -0.74 -8.91 -7.69
N ARG A 628 -1.59 -9.94 -7.74
CA ARG A 628 -3.06 -9.82 -7.73
C ARG A 628 -3.58 -9.19 -6.43
N GLY A 629 -2.98 -9.55 -5.28
CA GLY A 629 -3.31 -8.93 -4.00
C GLY A 629 -2.91 -7.46 -3.90
N ALA A 630 -1.81 -7.05 -4.54
CA ALA A 630 -1.37 -5.66 -4.62
C ALA A 630 -2.19 -4.86 -5.63
N ALA A 631 -2.55 -5.45 -6.78
CA ALA A 631 -3.42 -4.87 -7.81
C ALA A 631 -4.81 -4.55 -7.25
N TRP A 632 -5.43 -5.48 -6.52
CA TRP A 632 -6.74 -5.27 -5.89
C TRP A 632 -6.78 -4.04 -4.96
N ARG A 633 -5.67 -3.72 -4.29
CA ARG A 633 -5.58 -2.59 -3.36
C ARG A 633 -5.23 -1.27 -4.03
N SER A 634 -4.83 -1.27 -5.30
CA SER A 634 -4.27 -0.12 -6.01
C SER A 634 -5.09 0.27 -7.24
N MET A 635 -5.70 -0.67 -7.94
CA MET A 635 -6.46 -0.45 -9.17
C MET A 635 -7.98 -0.33 -8.91
N PRO A 636 -8.73 0.41 -9.76
CA PRO A 636 -10.19 0.36 -9.81
C PRO A 636 -10.72 -1.04 -10.17
N ALA A 637 -11.97 -1.33 -9.82
CA ALA A 637 -12.55 -2.67 -9.96
C ALA A 637 -12.64 -3.18 -11.41
N GLU A 638 -12.94 -2.31 -12.37
CA GLU A 638 -13.04 -2.66 -13.80
C GLU A 638 -11.69 -3.06 -14.37
N VAL A 639 -10.67 -2.21 -14.19
CA VAL A 639 -9.28 -2.47 -14.62
C VAL A 639 -8.72 -3.70 -13.91
N TYR A 640 -9.07 -3.90 -12.64
CA TYR A 640 -8.66 -5.10 -11.90
C TYR A 640 -9.23 -6.39 -12.52
N ARG A 641 -10.46 -6.36 -13.07
CA ARG A 641 -11.05 -7.54 -13.72
C ARG A 641 -10.26 -7.94 -14.95
N GLU A 642 -9.99 -6.99 -15.85
CA GLU A 642 -9.14 -7.21 -17.04
C GLU A 642 -7.74 -7.67 -16.63
N PHE A 643 -7.14 -7.02 -15.63
CA PHE A 643 -5.84 -7.41 -15.09
C PHE A 643 -5.85 -8.84 -14.53
N SER A 644 -6.95 -9.24 -13.88
CA SER A 644 -7.07 -10.58 -13.32
C SER A 644 -7.24 -11.65 -14.39
N GLU A 645 -7.90 -11.35 -15.50
CA GLU A 645 -8.00 -12.25 -16.66
C GLU A 645 -6.63 -12.47 -17.30
N ASP A 646 -5.88 -11.38 -17.53
CA ASP A 646 -4.50 -11.45 -18.04
C ASP A 646 -3.55 -12.19 -17.07
N ALA A 647 -3.72 -11.96 -15.76
CA ALA A 647 -2.93 -12.65 -14.75
C ALA A 647 -3.29 -14.15 -14.70
N ASP A 648 -4.55 -14.52 -14.86
CA ASP A 648 -4.98 -15.92 -14.90
C ASP A 648 -4.45 -16.64 -16.16
N GLU A 649 -4.31 -15.95 -17.31
CA GLU A 649 -3.61 -16.48 -18.50
C GLU A 649 -2.12 -16.71 -18.24
N LEU A 650 -1.47 -15.81 -17.48
CA LEU A 650 -0.07 -15.98 -17.08
C LEU A 650 0.16 -17.19 -16.16
N GLY A 651 -0.81 -17.49 -15.30
CA GLY A 651 -0.75 -18.63 -14.37
C GLY A 651 -1.08 -19.99 -14.99
N ASP A 652 -1.54 -20.02 -16.25
CA ASP A 652 -1.92 -21.25 -16.94
C ASP A 652 -0.68 -21.96 -17.51
N VAL A 653 -0.38 -23.15 -16.99
CA VAL A 653 0.79 -23.98 -17.35
C VAL A 653 0.81 -24.33 -18.84
N ARG A 654 -0.39 -24.48 -19.43
CA ARG A 654 -0.62 -25.08 -20.76
C ARG A 654 -0.31 -24.18 -21.93
N VAL A 655 -0.26 -22.89 -21.64
CA VAL A 655 -0.10 -21.83 -22.62
C VAL A 655 1.33 -21.83 -23.20
N GLY A 656 2.26 -22.50 -22.52
CA GLY A 656 3.67 -22.61 -22.89
C GLY A 656 4.48 -21.39 -22.46
N VAL A 657 5.78 -21.59 -22.23
CA VAL A 657 6.67 -20.54 -21.69
C VAL A 657 6.69 -19.29 -22.60
N GLU A 658 6.64 -19.47 -23.92
CA GLU A 658 6.70 -18.36 -24.88
C GLU A 658 5.49 -17.44 -24.79
N ARG A 659 4.29 -18.01 -24.70
CA ARG A 659 3.08 -17.20 -24.60
C ARG A 659 2.91 -16.61 -23.21
N GLN A 660 3.36 -17.28 -22.15
CA GLN A 660 3.45 -16.67 -20.82
C GLN A 660 4.39 -15.45 -20.79
N LYS A 661 5.53 -15.50 -21.50
CA LYS A 661 6.41 -14.34 -21.68
C LYS A 661 5.70 -13.19 -22.39
N ALA A 662 4.98 -13.46 -23.47
CA ALA A 662 4.19 -12.45 -24.19
C ALA A 662 3.09 -11.83 -23.31
N VAL A 663 2.41 -12.62 -22.47
CA VAL A 663 1.41 -12.13 -21.52
C VAL A 663 2.06 -11.25 -20.45
N ALA A 664 3.24 -11.61 -19.92
CA ALA A 664 3.96 -10.78 -18.96
C ALA A 664 4.36 -9.41 -19.56
N GLU A 665 4.77 -9.38 -20.84
CA GLU A 665 5.03 -8.14 -21.57
C GLU A 665 3.75 -7.31 -21.77
N ARG A 666 2.63 -7.96 -22.14
CA ARG A 666 1.32 -7.31 -22.27
C ARG A 666 0.88 -6.66 -20.96
N LEU A 667 1.00 -7.38 -19.84
CA LEU A 667 0.69 -6.87 -18.50
C LEU A 667 1.54 -5.63 -18.15
N ARG A 668 2.82 -5.65 -18.50
CA ARG A 668 3.72 -4.51 -18.26
C ARG A 668 3.33 -3.29 -19.08
N TRP A 669 2.99 -3.49 -20.34
CA TRP A 669 2.64 -2.41 -21.26
C TRP A 669 1.24 -1.84 -20.97
N ALA A 670 0.22 -2.68 -20.88
CA ALA A 670 -1.18 -2.26 -20.72
C ALA A 670 -1.44 -1.57 -19.37
N TYR A 671 -0.85 -2.08 -18.29
CA TYR A 671 -1.10 -1.57 -16.93
C TYR A 671 0.03 -0.67 -16.40
N GLY A 672 0.95 -0.24 -17.27
CA GLY A 672 2.12 0.57 -16.90
C GLY A 672 1.77 1.81 -16.05
N ARG A 673 0.65 2.48 -16.35
CA ARG A 673 0.17 3.67 -15.61
C ARG A 673 -0.16 3.38 -14.13
N TYR A 674 -0.64 2.18 -13.84
CA TYR A 674 -1.01 1.76 -12.47
C TYR A 674 0.18 1.15 -11.73
N LEU A 675 1.19 0.72 -12.47
CA LEU A 675 2.46 0.19 -11.96
C LEU A 675 3.45 1.31 -11.55
N SER A 676 3.40 2.48 -12.22
CA SER A 676 4.33 3.62 -12.02
C SER A 676 4.00 4.55 -10.86
#